data_AF-A0A4P2PVW9-F1
#
_entry.id   AF-A0A4P2PVW9-F1
#
_cell.length_a   1.000
_cell.length_b   1.000
_cell.length_c   1.000
_cell.angle_alpha   90.00
_cell.angle_beta   90.00
_cell.angle_gamma   90.00
#
_symmetry.space_group_name_H-M   'P 1'
#
loop_
_entity.id
_entity.type
_entity.pdbx_description
1 polymer ?
#
loop_
_entity_poly.entity_id
_entity_poly.type
_entity_poly.pdbx_seq_one_letter_code
_entity_poly.pdbx_strand_id
1 'polypeptide(L)'
;MRFLKIVCSEPSNELASFLQALPIEPAEPAAALVLSVADLAYPTVAARTFVATAREVGASQVLWVAPYFPPSSRLGRQLLEAVALVRASFGKVTAVWHGALLSALHLVRDDIRLRRTLPLPLGDRALPWVAPADVARVALRALEAPGVEPPVVCGPEDRTGAQVASALSRAIRASLAGARFARRRFEELDRDRSQALSTDELLPYLTGLGFASDEARAILAAADVNRDGTLDFEEFTAGVGERLDTLVQQLLREDPFAVRYVDAPADRVAEAMVQAGLRRAAAEALLEGWASLAGEGIPADARGAEEAWLGLPPASVEAWAERHALDFVSVHLLPGQGLLCRSEGVFDEGAGAPALSGKAAAISKVVDGKTGRILALFRALDGSGVAARWLDAPLADVRRVPCGDPEKRRALLLSNGELAGLAVEGAWQGLPSAMRLLMARAPLPGWQLTAFRELGELTLERAAAVGEPGEVVCNCAGVTRGQIAGLIEAGCATPAELSERTRAGQICGGCAPAIDEMFGAPGLSQAEVKGARELCPGIFQLRLAPVGGAPAASVPGQHVLVQGYLDRRWVARAYTLSAPARAGGDYELTVKREELGVFSRWLCERAAASLLRASSPRGGFVLPAPPVRRVVFLAGGIGVTPAMAMLRALDGERGPDARRFTLDWSAPRAAGFACFEDELRAIAGRTPGVAFRLRETRTQGRISREEVAERYPYEPGARALVCGPEGFMGAVREHLGAAGWPEDAIQRELFTSNVDPGGAIRPMPLRRGGGAIRAAGGVCPVEHGSCRLKPTAPEAVRTEAEAFLRQCYAELGVPSAFEERWQEVRASLDARGTYTHLADELTYGARLAWRNSTRCIGRFFWSTLHVRDLRHLETEEEIFQALLEHLDLATNGGDIRAMMTVFRPGEPRIRIWNGQLIRYAGYRLPGGGVLGDPANVELTDQALALGWPGGERTRFDLLPLIVQIGDRPPRWFELPRDRVLEVPIVHPRHAWFAELGLKWHALPAVSNMAFDVGGVQYTAAPFNGFYMGTEIGARNLSDEARYDQLPLIADRLGLDRSRSDTLWKDAALVELNAAVLHSFRQAKVRMMDHHTLSDYFKKFEEQERQCGRPVYADWIWIVPPMSASTMAVFHTDMENRILKPNYLYQDDPWKAPKGS
;
A
#
# COMPACT_ATOMS: atom_id res chain seq x y z
N MET A 1 11.88 -11.03 -69.01
CA MET A 1 11.45 -9.81 -68.28
C MET A 1 9.94 -9.85 -68.26
N ARG A 2 9.27 -9.84 -67.09
CA ARG A 2 7.80 -9.89 -67.01
C ARG A 2 7.24 -8.61 -67.65
N PHE A 3 6.52 -8.74 -68.77
CA PHE A 3 6.01 -7.62 -69.57
C PHE A 3 4.73 -6.96 -69.01
N LEU A 4 4.18 -7.47 -67.89
CA LEU A 4 3.01 -6.91 -67.21
C LEU A 4 3.40 -6.31 -65.84
N LYS A 5 3.20 -5.00 -65.67
CA LYS A 5 3.35 -4.31 -64.37
C LYS A 5 1.99 -4.09 -63.74
N ILE A 6 1.73 -4.71 -62.58
CA ILE A 6 0.52 -4.48 -61.79
C ILE A 6 0.81 -3.41 -60.74
N VAL A 7 -0.04 -2.39 -60.71
CA VAL A 7 -0.01 -1.28 -59.75
C VAL A 7 -1.27 -1.39 -58.89
N CYS A 8 -1.07 -1.47 -57.58
CA CYS A 8 -2.11 -1.46 -56.57
C CYS A 8 -1.53 -0.80 -55.33
N SER A 9 -2.30 0.04 -54.64
CA SER A 9 -1.82 0.70 -53.41
C SER A 9 -1.77 -0.24 -52.21
N GLU A 10 -2.50 -1.35 -52.25
CA GLU A 10 -2.53 -2.39 -51.23
C GLU A 10 -1.72 -3.63 -51.69
N PRO A 11 -0.53 -3.88 -51.10
CA PRO A 11 0.33 -5.00 -51.50
C PRO A 11 -0.32 -6.39 -51.33
N SER A 12 -1.28 -6.52 -50.41
CA SER A 12 -2.01 -7.74 -50.10
C SER A 12 -3.40 -7.81 -50.77
N ASN A 13 -3.66 -7.01 -51.81
CA ASN A 13 -4.92 -7.03 -52.51
C ASN A 13 -5.08 -8.36 -53.28
N GLU A 14 -6.17 -9.09 -52.99
CA GLU A 14 -6.40 -10.44 -53.50
C GLU A 14 -6.58 -10.46 -55.03
N LEU A 15 -7.28 -9.46 -55.57
CA LEU A 15 -7.48 -9.29 -57.01
C LEU A 15 -6.13 -9.03 -57.72
N ALA A 16 -5.30 -8.15 -57.17
CA ALA A 16 -3.96 -7.90 -57.68
C ALA A 16 -3.06 -9.15 -57.59
N SER A 17 -3.19 -9.93 -56.51
CA SER A 17 -2.42 -11.16 -56.29
C SER A 17 -2.79 -12.25 -57.30
N PHE A 18 -4.09 -12.45 -57.57
CA PHE A 18 -4.54 -13.35 -58.63
C PHE A 18 -4.03 -12.93 -60.00
N LEU A 19 -4.09 -11.62 -60.32
CA LEU A 19 -3.55 -11.10 -61.57
C LEU A 19 -2.04 -11.34 -61.72
N GLN A 20 -1.29 -11.27 -60.62
CA GLN A 20 0.16 -11.54 -60.61
C GLN A 20 0.49 -13.04 -60.73
N ALA A 21 -0.38 -13.93 -60.24
CA ALA A 21 -0.14 -15.36 -60.17
C ALA A 21 -0.47 -16.12 -61.47
N LEU A 22 -1.16 -15.48 -62.42
CA LEU A 22 -1.61 -16.13 -63.64
C LEU A 22 -0.48 -16.17 -64.71
N PRO A 23 -0.25 -17.33 -65.36
CA PRO A 23 0.92 -17.55 -66.20
C PRO A 23 0.70 -17.01 -67.62
N ILE A 24 0.78 -15.69 -67.79
CA ILE A 24 0.57 -15.04 -69.09
C ILE A 24 1.70 -14.05 -69.38
N GLU A 25 2.24 -14.09 -70.60
CA GLU A 25 3.14 -13.10 -71.16
C GLU A 25 2.40 -12.30 -72.23
N PRO A 26 2.02 -11.03 -71.99
CA PRO A 26 1.35 -10.22 -73.00
C PRO A 26 2.29 -9.96 -74.18
N ALA A 27 1.73 -9.93 -75.40
CA ALA A 27 2.49 -9.73 -76.64
C ALA A 27 3.13 -8.33 -76.76
N GLU A 28 2.64 -7.36 -75.99
CA GLU A 28 3.20 -6.01 -75.88
C GLU A 28 3.37 -5.62 -74.39
N PRO A 29 4.25 -4.66 -74.03
CA PRO A 29 4.38 -4.18 -72.65
C PRO A 29 3.05 -3.62 -72.11
N ALA A 30 2.59 -4.15 -70.98
CA ALA A 30 1.30 -3.81 -70.40
C ALA A 30 1.42 -3.33 -68.94
N ALA A 31 0.52 -2.43 -68.54
CA ALA A 31 0.37 -2.01 -67.14
C ALA A 31 -1.09 -2.12 -66.70
N ALA A 32 -1.34 -2.63 -65.50
CA ALA A 32 -2.68 -2.75 -64.94
C ALA A 32 -2.80 -2.00 -63.61
N LEU A 33 -3.80 -1.13 -63.48
CA LEU A 33 -4.19 -0.53 -62.21
C LEU A 33 -5.37 -1.30 -61.63
N VAL A 34 -5.18 -1.86 -60.45
CA VAL A 34 -6.24 -2.49 -59.67
C VAL A 34 -6.58 -1.55 -58.52
N LEU A 35 -7.74 -0.88 -58.61
CA LEU A 35 -8.19 0.01 -57.54
C LEU A 35 -8.61 -0.83 -56.34
N SER A 36 -7.85 -0.71 -55.25
CA SER A 36 -8.27 -1.24 -53.96
C SER A 36 -9.35 -0.37 -53.34
N VAL A 37 -9.90 -0.81 -52.21
CA VAL A 37 -10.92 -0.03 -51.50
C VAL A 37 -10.33 1.23 -50.87
N ALA A 38 -9.04 1.23 -50.49
CA ALA A 38 -8.33 2.45 -50.13
C ALA A 38 -8.19 3.46 -51.30
N ASP A 39 -8.01 2.98 -52.53
CA ASP A 39 -7.87 3.85 -53.71
C ASP A 39 -9.17 4.60 -54.06
N LEU A 40 -10.32 4.07 -53.65
CA LEU A 40 -11.63 4.69 -53.86
C LEU A 40 -11.75 6.06 -53.17
N ALA A 41 -10.88 6.38 -52.22
CA ALA A 41 -10.84 7.70 -51.61
C ALA A 41 -10.39 8.80 -52.58
N TYR A 42 -9.51 8.47 -53.54
CA TYR A 42 -9.01 9.40 -54.55
C TYR A 42 -8.72 8.72 -55.88
N PRO A 43 -9.76 8.27 -56.62
CA PRO A 43 -9.57 7.52 -57.87
C PRO A 43 -8.72 8.29 -58.90
N THR A 44 -8.88 9.61 -58.98
CA THR A 44 -8.13 10.48 -59.89
C THR A 44 -6.65 10.61 -59.50
N VAL A 45 -6.32 10.54 -58.21
CA VAL A 45 -4.92 10.58 -57.75
C VAL A 45 -4.26 9.25 -58.06
N ALA A 46 -4.93 8.13 -57.78
CA ALA A 46 -4.46 6.79 -58.15
C ALA A 46 -4.21 6.69 -59.67
N ALA A 47 -5.14 7.21 -60.49
CA ALA A 47 -4.99 7.29 -61.93
C ALA A 47 -3.75 8.10 -62.38
N ARG A 48 -3.49 9.27 -61.78
CA ARG A 48 -2.32 10.10 -62.12
C ARG A 48 -1.00 9.40 -61.77
N THR A 49 -0.90 8.83 -60.57
CA THR A 49 0.28 8.08 -60.14
C THR A 49 0.52 6.87 -61.04
N PHE A 50 -0.57 6.19 -61.43
CA PHE A 50 -0.51 5.08 -62.35
C PHE A 50 -0.04 5.49 -63.75
N VAL A 51 -0.50 6.61 -64.30
CA VAL A 51 -0.04 7.12 -65.60
C VAL A 51 1.47 7.35 -65.60
N ALA A 52 2.03 7.92 -64.53
CA ALA A 52 3.48 8.08 -64.40
C ALA A 52 4.19 6.72 -64.40
N THR A 53 3.73 5.79 -63.57
CA THR A 53 4.30 4.44 -63.45
C THR A 53 4.23 3.65 -64.76
N ALA A 54 3.10 3.72 -65.46
CA ALA A 54 2.87 3.04 -66.74
C ALA A 54 3.76 3.60 -67.86
N ARG A 55 4.06 4.91 -67.83
CA ARG A 55 5.03 5.53 -68.76
C ARG A 55 6.47 5.09 -68.48
N GLU A 56 6.86 4.98 -67.21
CA GLU A 56 8.20 4.54 -66.81
C GLU A 56 8.50 3.11 -67.29
N VAL A 57 7.51 2.22 -67.28
CA VAL A 57 7.66 0.84 -67.78
C VAL A 57 7.42 0.70 -69.28
N GLY A 58 7.16 1.80 -70.00
CA GLY A 58 6.94 1.79 -71.45
C GLY A 58 5.70 1.02 -71.90
N ALA A 59 4.64 1.00 -71.08
CA ALA A 59 3.43 0.24 -71.40
C ALA A 59 2.72 0.80 -72.65
N SER A 60 2.48 -0.05 -73.66
CA SER A 60 1.68 0.26 -74.84
C SER A 60 0.21 -0.14 -74.67
N GLN A 61 -0.09 -0.97 -73.67
CA GLN A 61 -1.45 -1.40 -73.31
C GLN A 61 -1.71 -1.16 -71.83
N VAL A 62 -2.88 -0.62 -71.51
CA VAL A 62 -3.23 -0.25 -70.14
C VAL A 62 -4.57 -0.84 -69.73
N LEU A 63 -4.61 -1.46 -68.55
CA LEU A 63 -5.81 -2.04 -67.97
C LEU A 63 -6.25 -1.25 -66.73
N TRP A 64 -7.52 -0.88 -66.68
CA TRP A 64 -8.16 -0.20 -65.54
C TRP A 64 -9.17 -1.13 -64.89
N VAL A 65 -8.92 -1.59 -63.67
CA VAL A 65 -9.81 -2.52 -62.96
C VAL A 65 -10.42 -1.81 -61.74
N ALA A 66 -11.75 -1.68 -61.73
CA ALA A 66 -12.47 -0.88 -60.73
C ALA A 66 -13.89 -1.40 -60.45
N PRO A 67 -14.46 -1.17 -59.24
CA PRO A 67 -15.86 -1.48 -58.98
C PRO A 67 -16.79 -0.56 -59.77
N TYR A 68 -17.94 -1.09 -60.21
CA TYR A 68 -18.96 -0.30 -60.89
C TYR A 68 -19.87 0.41 -59.88
N PHE A 69 -20.08 1.71 -60.09
CA PHE A 69 -21.08 2.52 -59.41
C PHE A 69 -21.82 3.41 -60.42
N PRO A 70 -23.14 3.63 -60.26
CA PRO A 70 -23.89 4.47 -61.19
C PRO A 70 -23.34 5.91 -61.25
N PRO A 71 -23.37 6.59 -62.41
CA PRO A 71 -22.94 7.99 -62.54
C PRO A 71 -23.74 8.99 -61.69
N SER A 72 -24.91 8.59 -61.20
CA SER A 72 -25.70 9.37 -60.24
C SER A 72 -24.99 9.52 -58.89
N SER A 73 -24.15 8.56 -58.50
CA SER A 73 -23.35 8.60 -57.28
C SER A 73 -22.09 9.45 -57.46
N ARG A 74 -21.63 10.07 -56.36
CA ARG A 74 -20.35 10.80 -56.34
C ARG A 74 -19.17 9.92 -56.77
N LEU A 75 -19.07 8.70 -56.25
CA LEU A 75 -17.95 7.79 -56.55
C LEU A 75 -17.98 7.33 -58.02
N GLY A 76 -19.17 7.07 -58.58
CA GLY A 76 -19.33 6.73 -59.99
C GLY A 76 -18.79 7.81 -60.93
N ARG A 77 -19.09 9.10 -60.66
CA ARG A 77 -18.53 10.23 -61.42
C ARG A 77 -17.00 10.29 -61.33
N GLN A 78 -16.45 10.16 -60.13
CA GLN A 78 -15.01 10.23 -59.91
C GLN A 78 -14.25 9.10 -60.59
N LEU A 79 -14.82 7.89 -60.63
CA LEU A 79 -14.25 6.74 -61.34
C LEU A 79 -14.24 6.96 -62.85
N LEU A 80 -15.31 7.53 -63.41
CA LEU A 80 -15.39 7.89 -64.83
C LEU A 80 -14.38 8.98 -65.21
N GLU A 81 -14.23 10.02 -64.37
CA GLU A 81 -13.21 11.06 -64.56
C GLU A 81 -11.79 10.47 -64.51
N ALA A 82 -11.54 9.54 -63.58
CA ALA A 82 -10.25 8.92 -63.40
C ALA A 82 -9.86 8.03 -64.60
N VAL A 83 -10.78 7.18 -65.11
CA VAL A 83 -10.49 6.37 -66.30
C VAL A 83 -10.36 7.23 -67.56
N ALA A 84 -11.11 8.33 -67.68
CA ALA A 84 -10.97 9.28 -68.78
C ALA A 84 -9.56 9.92 -68.81
N LEU A 85 -8.99 10.22 -67.63
CA LEU A 85 -7.61 10.72 -67.51
C LEU A 85 -6.57 9.69 -67.99
N VAL A 86 -6.79 8.41 -67.70
CA VAL A 86 -5.92 7.32 -68.21
C VAL A 86 -6.07 7.18 -69.73
N ARG A 87 -7.30 7.22 -70.25
CA ARG A 87 -7.59 7.18 -71.71
C ARG A 87 -6.96 8.34 -72.47
N ALA A 88 -6.91 9.54 -71.89
CA ALA A 88 -6.24 10.68 -72.51
C ALA A 88 -4.71 10.51 -72.61
N SER A 89 -4.13 9.59 -71.81
CA SER A 89 -2.68 9.41 -71.71
C SER A 89 -2.13 8.23 -72.52
N PHE A 90 -2.98 7.30 -72.95
CA PHE A 90 -2.58 6.06 -73.65
C PHE A 90 -3.58 5.70 -74.76
N GLY A 91 -3.09 5.20 -75.89
CA GLY A 91 -3.92 4.88 -77.07
C GLY A 91 -4.71 3.57 -76.98
N LYS A 92 -4.32 2.63 -76.09
CA LYS A 92 -5.00 1.34 -75.87
C LYS A 92 -5.30 1.17 -74.38
N VAL A 93 -6.50 1.57 -73.94
CA VAL A 93 -6.96 1.43 -72.56
C VAL A 93 -8.23 0.58 -72.51
N THR A 94 -8.19 -0.53 -71.77
CA THR A 94 -9.38 -1.36 -71.50
C THR A 94 -9.82 -1.18 -70.06
N ALA A 95 -11.10 -0.87 -69.83
CA ALA A 95 -11.69 -0.75 -68.50
C ALA A 95 -12.47 -2.02 -68.14
N VAL A 96 -12.20 -2.59 -66.97
CA VAL A 96 -12.84 -3.78 -66.43
C VAL A 96 -13.58 -3.37 -65.16
N TRP A 97 -14.89 -3.34 -65.27
CA TRP A 97 -15.79 -2.98 -64.18
C TRP A 97 -16.30 -4.23 -63.47
N HIS A 98 -16.47 -4.19 -62.16
CA HIS A 98 -16.90 -5.38 -61.40
C HIS A 98 -17.89 -5.06 -60.27
N GLY A 99 -18.66 -6.06 -59.82
CA GLY A 99 -19.61 -5.93 -58.71
C GLY A 99 -18.95 -5.49 -57.39
N ALA A 100 -19.63 -4.64 -56.63
CA ALA A 100 -19.04 -3.92 -55.49
C ALA A 100 -19.25 -4.61 -54.11
N LEU A 101 -20.09 -5.65 -54.02
CA LEU A 101 -20.52 -6.22 -52.73
C LEU A 101 -19.42 -7.00 -51.99
N LEU A 102 -18.80 -8.02 -52.62
CA LEU A 102 -17.80 -8.85 -51.93
C LEU A 102 -16.45 -8.19 -51.76
N SER A 103 -16.07 -7.28 -52.67
CA SER A 103 -14.82 -6.52 -52.57
C SER A 103 -14.74 -5.69 -51.28
N ALA A 104 -15.87 -5.38 -50.65
CA ALA A 104 -15.91 -4.58 -49.42
C ALA A 104 -16.04 -5.39 -48.13
N LEU A 105 -16.19 -6.73 -48.18
CA LEU A 105 -16.33 -7.55 -46.97
C LEU A 105 -15.10 -7.49 -46.06
N HIS A 106 -13.91 -7.21 -46.62
CA HIS A 106 -12.70 -6.98 -45.84
C HIS A 106 -12.81 -5.78 -44.88
N LEU A 107 -13.61 -4.75 -45.19
CA LEU A 107 -13.82 -3.56 -44.34
C LEU A 107 -14.57 -3.88 -43.04
N VAL A 108 -15.35 -4.96 -43.03
CA VAL A 108 -16.15 -5.43 -41.89
C VAL A 108 -15.70 -6.82 -41.41
N ARG A 109 -14.49 -7.24 -41.81
CA ARG A 109 -13.93 -8.55 -41.49
C ARG A 109 -13.86 -8.77 -39.99
N ASP A 110 -13.46 -7.75 -39.23
CA ASP A 110 -13.33 -7.85 -37.77
C ASP A 110 -14.68 -7.89 -37.06
N ASP A 111 -15.70 -7.16 -37.54
CA ASP A 111 -17.09 -7.31 -37.03
C ASP A 111 -17.62 -8.73 -37.27
N ILE A 112 -17.34 -9.34 -38.43
CA ILE A 112 -17.75 -10.71 -38.72
C ILE A 112 -16.95 -11.70 -37.86
N ARG A 113 -15.65 -11.48 -37.69
CA ARG A 113 -14.73 -12.34 -36.91
C ARG A 113 -15.03 -12.31 -35.42
N LEU A 114 -15.19 -11.12 -34.85
CA LEU A 114 -15.27 -10.92 -33.40
C LEU A 114 -16.73 -10.88 -32.93
N ARG A 115 -17.58 -10.11 -33.61
CA ARG A 115 -18.99 -9.91 -33.20
C ARG A 115 -19.98 -10.83 -33.88
N ARG A 116 -19.54 -11.55 -34.92
CA ARG A 116 -20.40 -12.40 -35.75
C ARG A 116 -21.54 -11.60 -36.38
N THR A 117 -21.26 -10.36 -36.74
CA THR A 117 -22.23 -9.46 -37.38
C THR A 117 -21.72 -9.01 -38.74
N LEU A 118 -22.61 -8.95 -39.73
CA LEU A 118 -22.39 -8.29 -41.02
C LEU A 118 -23.20 -6.99 -41.02
N PRO A 119 -22.60 -5.85 -40.61
CA PRO A 119 -23.30 -4.56 -40.54
C PRO A 119 -23.24 -3.85 -41.91
N LEU A 120 -24.25 -4.02 -42.75
CA LEU A 120 -24.36 -3.28 -44.02
C LEU A 120 -25.71 -2.52 -44.06
N PRO A 121 -25.76 -1.30 -44.63
CA PRO A 121 -26.97 -0.48 -44.68
C PRO A 121 -27.80 -0.81 -45.93
N LEU A 122 -28.14 -2.09 -46.12
CA LEU A 122 -28.81 -2.55 -47.34
C LEU A 122 -30.29 -2.86 -47.12
N GLY A 123 -30.77 -2.97 -45.87
CA GLY A 123 -32.08 -3.54 -45.58
C GLY A 123 -32.27 -4.88 -46.30
N ASP A 124 -33.33 -5.01 -47.08
CA ASP A 124 -33.63 -6.17 -47.93
C ASP A 124 -33.16 -6.02 -49.38
N ARG A 125 -32.40 -4.96 -49.71
CA ARG A 125 -31.95 -4.71 -51.08
C ARG A 125 -30.84 -5.68 -51.48
N ALA A 126 -30.87 -6.14 -52.72
CA ALA A 126 -29.84 -6.99 -53.31
C ALA A 126 -28.83 -6.14 -54.10
N LEU A 127 -27.55 -6.49 -54.02
CA LEU A 127 -26.48 -5.85 -54.78
C LEU A 127 -25.74 -6.86 -55.67
N PRO A 128 -25.18 -6.42 -56.80
CA PRO A 128 -24.31 -7.25 -57.61
C PRO A 128 -23.01 -7.54 -56.86
N TRP A 129 -22.56 -8.79 -56.99
CA TRP A 129 -21.41 -9.33 -56.28
C TRP A 129 -20.51 -10.05 -57.27
N VAL A 130 -19.23 -10.29 -56.97
CA VAL A 130 -18.33 -11.06 -57.83
C VAL A 130 -17.15 -11.60 -57.02
N ALA A 131 -16.63 -12.77 -57.39
CA ALA A 131 -15.40 -13.29 -56.79
C ALA A 131 -14.16 -12.60 -57.42
N PRO A 132 -13.14 -12.19 -56.63
CA PRO A 132 -11.93 -11.55 -57.16
C PRO A 132 -11.22 -12.36 -58.26
N ALA A 133 -11.22 -13.68 -58.16
CA ALA A 133 -10.63 -14.56 -59.17
C ALA A 133 -11.33 -14.48 -60.54
N ASP A 134 -12.65 -14.23 -60.57
CA ASP A 134 -13.40 -14.04 -61.82
C ASP A 134 -13.04 -12.71 -62.47
N VAL A 135 -12.93 -11.64 -61.66
CA VAL A 135 -12.47 -10.32 -62.14
C VAL A 135 -11.05 -10.41 -62.70
N ALA A 136 -10.13 -11.12 -62.04
CA ALA A 136 -8.77 -11.32 -62.52
C ALA A 136 -8.72 -12.03 -63.88
N ARG A 137 -9.55 -13.07 -64.07
CA ARG A 137 -9.64 -13.80 -65.34
C ARG A 137 -10.15 -12.94 -66.48
N VAL A 138 -11.21 -12.16 -66.26
CA VAL A 138 -11.73 -11.22 -67.26
C VAL A 138 -10.70 -10.13 -67.58
N ALA A 139 -10.04 -9.60 -66.56
CA ALA A 139 -8.97 -8.62 -66.68
C ALA A 139 -7.80 -9.10 -67.55
N LEU A 140 -7.46 -10.39 -67.48
CA LEU A 140 -6.43 -10.97 -68.35
C LEU A 140 -6.92 -11.18 -69.78
N ARG A 141 -8.14 -11.68 -70.00
CA ARG A 141 -8.70 -11.77 -71.35
C ARG A 141 -8.83 -10.40 -72.02
N ALA A 142 -9.12 -9.37 -71.24
CA ALA A 142 -9.15 -7.98 -71.70
C ALA A 142 -7.77 -7.47 -72.19
N LEU A 143 -6.66 -8.07 -71.74
CA LEU A 143 -5.31 -7.79 -72.27
C LEU A 143 -5.06 -8.52 -73.60
N GLU A 144 -5.72 -9.65 -73.85
CA GLU A 144 -5.61 -10.39 -75.12
C GLU A 144 -6.42 -9.72 -76.25
N ALA A 145 -7.43 -8.92 -75.91
CA ALA A 145 -8.28 -8.16 -76.83
C ALA A 145 -8.33 -6.65 -76.48
N PRO A 146 -7.21 -5.91 -76.62
CA PRO A 146 -7.11 -4.52 -76.20
C PRO A 146 -8.07 -3.62 -76.99
N GLY A 147 -8.81 -2.75 -76.28
CA GLY A 147 -9.78 -1.83 -76.88
C GLY A 147 -11.22 -2.37 -76.96
N VAL A 148 -11.46 -3.63 -76.64
CA VAL A 148 -12.81 -4.20 -76.47
C VAL A 148 -13.17 -4.17 -74.98
N GLU A 149 -14.21 -3.42 -74.62
CA GLU A 149 -14.66 -3.35 -73.23
C GLU A 149 -15.47 -4.62 -72.86
N PRO A 150 -15.06 -5.36 -71.81
CA PRO A 150 -15.86 -6.46 -71.28
C PRO A 150 -17.11 -5.93 -70.57
N PRO A 151 -18.16 -6.77 -70.41
CA PRO A 151 -19.30 -6.42 -69.56
C PRO A 151 -18.87 -6.24 -68.10
N VAL A 152 -19.71 -5.57 -67.30
CA VAL A 152 -19.49 -5.44 -65.86
C VAL A 152 -19.54 -6.83 -65.22
N VAL A 153 -18.43 -7.27 -64.65
CA VAL A 153 -18.27 -8.64 -64.13
C VAL A 153 -19.03 -8.80 -62.81
N CYS A 154 -20.07 -9.63 -62.83
CA CYS A 154 -20.92 -9.97 -61.71
C CYS A 154 -21.04 -11.49 -61.55
N GLY A 155 -21.64 -11.91 -60.44
CA GLY A 155 -22.09 -13.26 -60.21
C GLY A 155 -23.47 -13.49 -60.84
N PRO A 156 -23.94 -14.75 -60.87
CA PRO A 156 -25.14 -15.15 -61.60
C PRO A 156 -26.43 -14.49 -61.10
N GLU A 157 -26.46 -14.06 -59.84
CA GLU A 157 -27.62 -13.44 -59.20
C GLU A 157 -27.19 -12.40 -58.16
N ASP A 158 -27.97 -11.33 -58.03
CA ASP A 158 -27.76 -10.31 -57.00
C ASP A 158 -28.10 -10.90 -55.62
N ARG A 159 -27.46 -10.39 -54.56
CA ARG A 159 -27.56 -10.97 -53.21
C ARG A 159 -27.82 -9.92 -52.15
N THR A 160 -28.69 -10.25 -51.20
CA THR A 160 -28.93 -9.41 -50.00
C THR A 160 -27.87 -9.68 -48.93
N GLY A 161 -27.72 -8.74 -47.99
CA GLY A 161 -26.82 -8.91 -46.84
C GLY A 161 -27.13 -10.17 -46.02
N ALA A 162 -28.42 -10.50 -45.84
CA ALA A 162 -28.86 -11.71 -45.15
C ALA A 162 -28.45 -13.01 -45.88
N GLN A 163 -28.53 -13.03 -47.21
CA GLN A 163 -28.11 -14.19 -48.01
C GLN A 163 -26.59 -14.38 -47.95
N VAL A 164 -25.81 -13.30 -47.99
CA VAL A 164 -24.35 -13.35 -47.82
C VAL A 164 -23.98 -13.84 -46.41
N ALA A 165 -24.62 -13.33 -45.37
CA ALA A 165 -24.40 -13.77 -43.98
C ALA A 165 -24.74 -15.26 -43.79
N SER A 166 -25.80 -15.76 -44.42
CA SER A 166 -26.19 -17.18 -44.40
C SER A 166 -25.17 -18.07 -45.12
N ALA A 167 -24.69 -17.65 -46.29
CA ALA A 167 -23.65 -18.36 -47.03
C ALA A 167 -22.34 -18.43 -46.22
N LEU A 168 -21.89 -17.31 -45.64
CA LEU A 168 -20.72 -17.25 -44.75
C LEU A 168 -20.89 -18.15 -43.52
N SER A 169 -22.06 -18.16 -42.88
CA SER A 169 -22.35 -19.01 -41.72
C SER A 169 -22.22 -20.50 -42.03
N ARG A 170 -22.77 -20.94 -43.17
CA ARG A 170 -22.65 -22.33 -43.64
C ARG A 170 -21.20 -22.69 -43.92
N ALA A 171 -20.49 -21.82 -44.64
CA ALA A 171 -19.10 -22.04 -45.02
C ALA A 171 -18.14 -22.07 -43.82
N ILE A 172 -18.31 -21.18 -42.83
CA ILE A 172 -17.54 -21.16 -41.58
C ILE A 172 -17.75 -22.47 -40.81
N ARG A 173 -19.01 -22.91 -40.64
CA ARG A 173 -19.33 -24.17 -39.94
C ARG A 173 -18.71 -25.38 -40.63
N ALA A 174 -18.81 -25.45 -41.96
CA ALA A 174 -18.23 -26.53 -42.74
C ALA A 174 -16.69 -26.54 -42.66
N SER A 175 -16.05 -25.37 -42.67
CA SER A 175 -14.59 -25.23 -42.64
C SER A 175 -13.98 -25.53 -41.27
N LEU A 176 -14.78 -25.46 -40.21
CA LEU A 176 -14.41 -25.86 -38.85
C LEU A 176 -14.57 -27.37 -38.61
N ALA A 177 -15.22 -28.11 -39.51
CA ALA A 177 -15.46 -29.55 -39.35
C ALA A 177 -14.34 -30.40 -40.00
N GLY A 178 -13.74 -31.29 -39.22
CA GLY A 178 -12.74 -32.26 -39.66
C GLY A 178 -11.30 -31.79 -39.46
N ALA A 179 -10.37 -32.74 -39.59
CA ALA A 179 -8.91 -32.48 -39.64
C ALA A 179 -8.47 -31.49 -40.74
N ARG A 180 -9.33 -31.23 -41.73
CA ARG A 180 -9.10 -30.25 -42.80
C ARG A 180 -8.92 -28.82 -42.28
N PHE A 181 -9.55 -28.47 -41.15
CA PHE A 181 -9.35 -27.17 -40.51
C PHE A 181 -7.89 -26.95 -40.09
N ALA A 182 -7.33 -27.90 -39.33
CA ALA A 182 -5.96 -27.81 -38.84
C ALA A 182 -4.95 -27.81 -39.98
N ARG A 183 -5.17 -28.65 -41.01
CA ARG A 183 -4.27 -28.73 -42.16
C ARG A 183 -4.23 -27.44 -42.97
N ARG A 184 -5.39 -26.84 -43.26
CA ARG A 184 -5.41 -25.53 -43.93
C ARG A 184 -4.75 -24.42 -43.11
N ARG A 185 -4.91 -24.45 -41.79
CA ARG A 185 -4.28 -23.45 -40.93
C ARG A 185 -2.77 -23.62 -40.84
N PHE A 186 -2.27 -24.85 -40.85
CA PHE A 186 -0.84 -25.16 -40.96
C PHE A 186 -0.27 -24.62 -42.27
N GLU A 187 -0.93 -24.93 -43.40
CA GLU A 187 -0.52 -24.48 -44.74
C GLU A 187 -0.54 -22.94 -44.90
N GLU A 188 -1.42 -22.23 -44.18
CA GLU A 188 -1.45 -20.76 -44.20
C GLU A 188 -0.27 -20.13 -43.43
N LEU A 189 0.22 -20.82 -42.40
CA LEU A 189 1.35 -20.37 -41.59
C LEU A 189 2.70 -20.72 -42.21
N ASP A 190 2.77 -21.83 -42.95
CA ASP A 190 3.93 -22.31 -43.70
C ASP A 190 4.12 -21.46 -44.97
N ARG A 191 4.80 -20.32 -44.82
CA ARG A 191 4.95 -19.32 -45.89
C ARG A 191 5.98 -19.75 -46.92
N ASP A 192 7.01 -20.47 -46.49
CA ASP A 192 8.05 -20.97 -47.37
C ASP A 192 7.72 -22.35 -47.97
N ARG A 193 6.61 -22.98 -47.54
CA ARG A 193 6.10 -24.28 -47.98
C ARG A 193 7.07 -25.42 -47.69
N SER A 194 7.83 -25.30 -46.61
CA SER A 194 8.80 -26.31 -46.16
C SER A 194 8.14 -27.53 -45.51
N GLN A 195 6.83 -27.51 -45.30
CA GLN A 195 6.07 -28.52 -44.55
C GLN A 195 6.44 -28.62 -43.06
N ALA A 196 7.18 -27.63 -42.54
CA ALA A 196 7.54 -27.49 -41.14
C ALA A 196 7.41 -26.01 -40.77
N LEU A 197 6.88 -25.72 -39.58
CA LEU A 197 6.69 -24.35 -39.15
C LEU A 197 7.88 -23.88 -38.30
N SER A 198 8.60 -22.88 -38.81
CA SER A 198 9.71 -22.26 -38.09
C SER A 198 9.23 -21.32 -36.97
N THR A 199 10.13 -21.00 -36.03
CA THR A 199 9.85 -20.00 -34.99
C THR A 199 9.50 -18.63 -35.61
N ASP A 200 10.13 -18.26 -36.72
CA ASP A 200 9.90 -16.96 -37.38
C ASP A 200 8.51 -16.89 -38.06
N GLU A 201 7.95 -18.02 -38.46
CA GLU A 201 6.59 -18.11 -39.01
C GLU A 201 5.51 -18.13 -37.93
N LEU A 202 5.78 -18.83 -36.82
CA LEU A 202 4.82 -19.04 -35.73
C LEU A 202 4.78 -17.91 -34.71
N LEU A 203 5.91 -17.23 -34.47
CA LEU A 203 5.97 -16.15 -33.49
C LEU A 203 5.01 -14.98 -33.83
N PRO A 204 4.92 -14.50 -35.08
CA PRO A 204 3.91 -13.50 -35.47
C PRO A 204 2.47 -13.98 -35.24
N TYR A 205 2.19 -15.27 -35.47
CA TYR A 205 0.88 -15.85 -35.22
C TYR A 205 0.51 -15.79 -33.74
N LEU A 206 1.36 -16.31 -32.84
CA LEU A 206 1.08 -16.31 -31.40
C LEU A 206 1.06 -14.89 -30.79
N THR A 207 1.97 -14.03 -31.20
CA THR A 207 1.96 -12.62 -30.74
C THR A 207 0.71 -11.87 -31.21
N GLY A 208 0.23 -12.12 -32.43
CA GLY A 208 -1.04 -11.59 -32.94
C GLY A 208 -2.28 -12.07 -32.15
N LEU A 209 -2.18 -13.21 -31.48
CA LEU A 209 -3.21 -13.71 -30.56
C LEU A 209 -3.16 -13.03 -29.18
N GLY A 210 -2.10 -12.27 -28.89
CA GLY A 210 -1.90 -11.53 -27.64
C GLY A 210 -0.92 -12.17 -26.67
N PHE A 211 -0.17 -13.20 -27.07
CA PHE A 211 0.90 -13.78 -26.26
C PHE A 211 2.16 -12.90 -26.30
N ALA A 212 2.83 -12.73 -25.17
CA ALA A 212 4.14 -12.07 -25.14
C ALA A 212 5.19 -12.92 -25.87
N SER A 213 6.21 -12.30 -26.46
CA SER A 213 7.22 -13.02 -27.26
C SER A 213 7.89 -14.17 -26.50
N ASP A 214 8.19 -13.99 -25.21
CA ASP A 214 8.82 -15.02 -24.38
C ASP A 214 7.87 -16.19 -24.08
N GLU A 215 6.60 -15.90 -23.84
CA GLU A 215 5.55 -16.91 -23.62
C GLU A 215 5.28 -17.70 -24.90
N ALA A 216 5.20 -17.00 -26.04
CA ALA A 216 5.06 -17.63 -27.34
C ALA A 216 6.22 -18.59 -27.62
N ARG A 217 7.47 -18.18 -27.38
CA ARG A 217 8.64 -19.08 -27.52
C ARG A 217 8.55 -20.30 -26.59
N ALA A 218 8.05 -20.14 -25.37
CA ALA A 218 7.87 -21.26 -24.45
C ALA A 218 6.79 -22.24 -24.91
N ILE A 219 5.70 -21.76 -25.48
CA ILE A 219 4.65 -22.61 -26.10
C ILE A 219 5.25 -23.41 -27.26
N LEU A 220 6.02 -22.75 -28.12
CA LEU A 220 6.66 -23.40 -29.27
C LEU A 220 7.67 -24.48 -28.82
N ALA A 221 8.56 -24.13 -27.88
CA ALA A 221 9.54 -25.07 -27.34
C ALA A 221 8.91 -26.27 -26.60
N ALA A 222 7.69 -26.11 -26.06
CA ALA A 222 6.96 -27.20 -25.43
C ALA A 222 6.23 -28.10 -26.44
N ALA A 223 5.90 -27.58 -27.63
CA ALA A 223 5.26 -28.32 -28.70
C ALA A 223 6.27 -29.08 -29.58
N ASP A 224 7.51 -28.59 -29.66
CA ASP A 224 8.64 -29.23 -30.35
C ASP A 224 9.15 -30.43 -29.52
N VAL A 225 8.61 -31.62 -29.81
CA VAL A 225 8.87 -32.83 -29.03
C VAL A 225 10.23 -33.42 -29.41
N ASN A 226 10.58 -33.36 -30.69
CA ASN A 226 11.80 -33.93 -31.23
C ASN A 226 13.03 -32.98 -31.03
N ARG A 227 12.78 -31.72 -30.66
CA ARG A 227 13.75 -30.64 -30.42
C ARG A 227 14.56 -30.24 -31.65
N ASP A 228 13.98 -30.32 -32.82
CA ASP A 228 14.63 -29.93 -34.09
C ASP A 228 14.52 -28.43 -34.41
N GLY A 229 13.75 -27.67 -33.61
CA GLY A 229 13.57 -26.22 -33.75
C GLY A 229 12.46 -25.80 -34.71
N THR A 230 11.72 -26.76 -35.28
CA THR A 230 10.53 -26.55 -36.12
C THR A 230 9.34 -27.34 -35.58
N LEU A 231 8.12 -27.08 -36.07
CA LEU A 231 6.95 -27.89 -35.75
C LEU A 231 6.41 -28.54 -37.03
N ASP A 232 6.40 -29.87 -37.08
CA ASP A 232 5.67 -30.60 -38.11
C ASP A 232 4.14 -30.58 -37.85
N PHE A 233 3.36 -31.17 -38.76
CA PHE A 233 1.90 -31.19 -38.61
C PHE A 233 1.41 -31.98 -37.37
N GLU A 234 2.12 -33.04 -36.99
CA GLU A 234 1.77 -33.85 -35.82
C GLU A 234 2.07 -33.09 -34.53
N GLU A 235 3.20 -32.41 -34.45
CA GLU A 235 3.59 -31.54 -33.33
C GLU A 235 2.69 -30.30 -33.22
N PHE A 236 2.37 -29.67 -34.35
CA PHE A 236 1.43 -28.54 -34.39
C PHE A 236 0.03 -28.90 -33.86
N THR A 237 -0.41 -30.13 -34.13
CA THR A 237 -1.72 -30.64 -33.67
C THR A 237 -1.63 -31.49 -32.40
N ALA A 238 -0.46 -31.55 -31.76
CA ALA A 238 -0.24 -32.31 -30.55
C ALA A 238 -1.20 -31.85 -29.44
N GLY A 239 -1.86 -32.81 -28.81
CA GLY A 239 -2.86 -32.56 -27.77
C GLY A 239 -4.29 -32.30 -28.28
N VAL A 240 -4.49 -31.99 -29.57
CA VAL A 240 -5.85 -31.86 -30.16
C VAL A 240 -6.17 -32.93 -31.20
N GLY A 241 -5.18 -33.47 -31.91
CA GLY A 241 -5.27 -34.48 -32.99
C GLY A 241 -6.61 -35.19 -33.20
N GLU A 242 -6.83 -36.33 -32.55
CA GLU A 242 -8.05 -37.14 -32.71
C GLU A 242 -9.32 -36.49 -32.14
N ARG A 243 -9.15 -35.52 -31.23
CA ARG A 243 -10.26 -34.86 -30.50
C ARG A 243 -10.70 -33.55 -31.13
N LEU A 244 -9.99 -33.06 -32.14
CA LEU A 244 -10.18 -31.74 -32.73
C LEU A 244 -11.65 -31.49 -33.08
N ASP A 245 -12.30 -32.43 -33.76
CA ASP A 245 -13.72 -32.34 -34.10
C ASP A 245 -14.61 -32.24 -32.87
N THR A 246 -14.34 -33.05 -31.85
CA THR A 246 -15.12 -33.00 -30.60
C THR A 246 -14.95 -31.67 -29.88
N LEU A 247 -13.73 -31.14 -29.82
CA LEU A 247 -13.41 -29.86 -29.19
C LEU A 247 -14.04 -28.68 -29.94
N VAL A 248 -13.98 -28.70 -31.27
CA VAL A 248 -14.63 -27.70 -32.12
C VAL A 248 -16.15 -27.78 -32.00
N GLN A 249 -16.75 -28.98 -32.02
CA GLN A 249 -18.19 -29.15 -31.82
C GLN A 249 -18.64 -28.72 -30.41
N GLN A 250 -17.78 -28.84 -29.41
CA GLN A 250 -18.04 -28.32 -28.07
C GLN A 250 -18.03 -26.78 -28.07
N LEU A 251 -17.04 -26.16 -28.72
CA LEU A 251 -17.02 -24.70 -28.93
C LEU A 251 -18.27 -24.21 -29.68
N LEU A 252 -18.67 -24.91 -30.74
CA LEU A 252 -19.85 -24.58 -31.57
C LEU A 252 -21.18 -24.68 -30.81
N ARG A 253 -21.26 -25.54 -29.78
CA ARG A 253 -22.45 -25.66 -28.92
C ARG A 253 -22.54 -24.53 -27.90
N GLU A 254 -21.41 -24.14 -27.32
CA GLU A 254 -21.31 -23.09 -26.30
C GLU A 254 -21.31 -21.66 -26.87
N ASP A 255 -21.17 -21.51 -28.20
CA ASP A 255 -21.17 -20.21 -28.89
C ASP A 255 -21.77 -20.37 -30.29
N PRO A 256 -22.92 -19.74 -30.62
CA PRO A 256 -23.45 -19.82 -31.97
C PRO A 256 -22.60 -18.96 -32.94
N PHE A 257 -21.67 -19.59 -33.65
CA PHE A 257 -20.82 -18.98 -34.69
C PHE A 257 -21.56 -18.51 -35.96
N ALA A 258 -22.88 -18.33 -35.90
CA ALA A 258 -23.66 -17.84 -37.03
C ALA A 258 -23.41 -16.34 -37.25
N VAL A 259 -23.05 -15.98 -38.47
CA VAL A 259 -22.95 -14.58 -38.90
C VAL A 259 -24.37 -14.03 -39.04
N ARG A 260 -24.70 -13.02 -38.26
CA ARG A 260 -25.98 -12.33 -38.29
C ARG A 260 -25.87 -11.10 -39.17
N TYR A 261 -26.77 -10.97 -40.14
CA TYR A 261 -26.93 -9.71 -40.85
C TYR A 261 -27.58 -8.69 -39.92
N VAL A 262 -27.01 -7.49 -39.86
CA VAL A 262 -27.54 -6.37 -39.10
C VAL A 262 -27.71 -5.22 -40.08
N ASP A 263 -28.95 -4.82 -40.32
CA ASP A 263 -29.24 -3.60 -41.06
C ASP A 263 -28.86 -2.41 -40.18
N ALA A 264 -27.65 -1.91 -40.39
CA ALA A 264 -27.06 -0.87 -39.58
C ALA A 264 -27.25 0.49 -40.27
N PRO A 265 -27.52 1.56 -39.51
CA PRO A 265 -27.53 2.92 -40.04
C PRO A 265 -26.25 3.25 -40.82
N ALA A 266 -26.38 3.95 -41.95
CA ALA A 266 -25.26 4.23 -42.85
C ALA A 266 -24.13 5.00 -42.17
N ASP A 267 -24.44 5.91 -41.25
CA ASP A 267 -23.48 6.64 -40.42
C ASP A 267 -22.63 5.70 -39.54
N ARG A 268 -23.26 4.72 -38.90
CA ARG A 268 -22.56 3.71 -38.09
C ARG A 268 -21.63 2.86 -38.95
N VAL A 269 -22.07 2.47 -40.15
CA VAL A 269 -21.24 1.69 -41.08
C VAL A 269 -20.07 2.54 -41.61
N ALA A 270 -20.31 3.81 -41.92
CA ALA A 270 -19.26 4.74 -42.32
C ALA A 270 -18.19 4.89 -41.22
N GLU A 271 -18.62 4.99 -39.95
CA GLU A 271 -17.69 5.07 -38.83
C GLU A 271 -16.85 3.81 -38.66
N ALA A 272 -17.45 2.62 -38.81
CA ALA A 272 -16.71 1.35 -38.79
C ALA A 272 -15.68 1.27 -39.93
N MET A 273 -16.04 1.69 -41.15
CA MET A 273 -15.11 1.75 -42.28
C MET A 273 -13.97 2.75 -42.04
N VAL A 274 -14.25 3.87 -41.37
CA VAL A 274 -13.21 4.84 -40.98
C VAL A 274 -12.24 4.24 -39.96
N GLN A 275 -12.76 3.49 -38.99
CA GLN A 275 -11.93 2.75 -38.03
C GLN A 275 -11.08 1.67 -38.71
N ALA A 276 -11.59 1.06 -39.78
CA ALA A 276 -10.84 0.13 -40.64
C ALA A 276 -9.81 0.82 -41.55
N GLY A 277 -9.60 2.14 -41.42
CA GLY A 277 -8.57 2.90 -42.12
C GLY A 277 -9.04 3.66 -43.36
N LEU A 278 -10.34 3.64 -43.69
CA LEU A 278 -10.89 4.40 -44.81
C LEU A 278 -11.05 5.89 -44.44
N ARG A 279 -10.88 6.81 -45.41
CA ARG A 279 -11.22 8.21 -45.16
C ARG A 279 -12.74 8.37 -45.12
N ARG A 280 -13.24 9.23 -44.22
CA ARG A 280 -14.68 9.44 -44.03
C ARG A 280 -15.42 9.78 -45.32
N ALA A 281 -14.89 10.71 -46.12
CA ALA A 281 -15.48 11.08 -47.40
C ALA A 281 -15.56 9.91 -48.41
N ALA A 282 -14.62 8.95 -48.31
CA ALA A 282 -14.61 7.75 -49.15
C ALA A 282 -15.64 6.73 -48.67
N ALA A 283 -15.74 6.54 -47.35
CA ALA A 283 -16.77 5.69 -46.74
C ALA A 283 -18.17 6.20 -47.08
N GLU A 284 -18.42 7.50 -46.94
CA GLU A 284 -19.70 8.13 -47.33
C GLU A 284 -20.00 7.95 -48.82
N ALA A 285 -19.01 8.18 -49.69
CA ALA A 285 -19.18 8.02 -51.15
C ALA A 285 -19.41 6.56 -51.57
N LEU A 286 -18.81 5.59 -50.87
CA LEU A 286 -19.04 4.16 -51.08
C LEU A 286 -20.47 3.76 -50.70
N LEU A 287 -20.96 4.23 -49.55
CA LEU A 287 -22.32 3.98 -49.08
C LEU A 287 -23.38 4.65 -49.98
N GLU A 288 -23.12 5.88 -50.42
CA GLU A 288 -23.92 6.57 -51.43
C GLU A 288 -23.95 5.75 -52.73
N GLY A 289 -22.79 5.27 -53.18
CA GLY A 289 -22.66 4.41 -54.35
C GLY A 289 -23.48 3.13 -54.26
N TRP A 290 -23.45 2.43 -53.11
CA TRP A 290 -24.31 1.25 -52.89
C TRP A 290 -25.79 1.60 -52.88
N ALA A 291 -26.18 2.72 -52.29
CA ALA A 291 -27.56 3.17 -52.29
C ALA A 291 -28.08 3.45 -53.71
N SER A 292 -27.27 4.13 -54.53
CA SER A 292 -27.56 4.37 -55.96
C SER A 292 -27.62 3.05 -56.74
N LEU A 293 -26.64 2.16 -56.55
CA LEU A 293 -26.58 0.88 -57.25
C LEU A 293 -27.77 -0.03 -56.91
N ALA A 294 -28.22 -0.01 -55.66
CA ALA A 294 -29.41 -0.74 -55.23
C ALA A 294 -30.72 -0.16 -55.81
N GLY A 295 -30.73 1.11 -56.21
CA GLY A 295 -31.89 1.77 -56.81
C GLY A 295 -31.94 1.69 -58.35
N GLU A 296 -30.78 1.83 -59.00
CA GLU A 296 -30.66 1.92 -60.46
C GLU A 296 -30.22 0.60 -61.12
N GLY A 297 -29.56 -0.28 -60.37
CA GLY A 297 -28.97 -1.52 -60.89
C GLY A 297 -27.79 -1.27 -61.84
N ILE A 298 -27.35 -2.35 -62.49
CA ILE A 298 -26.39 -2.27 -63.60
C ILE A 298 -27.20 -2.20 -64.90
N PRO A 299 -26.89 -1.25 -65.81
CA PRO A 299 -27.56 -1.16 -67.11
C PRO A 299 -27.54 -2.49 -67.87
N ALA A 300 -28.66 -2.84 -68.50
CA ALA A 300 -28.84 -4.15 -69.16
C ALA A 300 -27.91 -4.36 -70.37
N ASP A 301 -27.42 -3.28 -70.99
CA ASP A 301 -26.41 -3.26 -72.05
C ASP A 301 -24.97 -3.40 -71.51
N ALA A 302 -24.74 -2.97 -70.27
CA ALA A 302 -23.47 -3.15 -69.55
C ALA A 302 -23.36 -4.55 -68.88
N ARG A 303 -24.48 -5.25 -68.71
CA ARG A 303 -24.58 -6.63 -68.17
C ARG A 303 -24.66 -7.61 -69.35
N GLY A 304 -23.62 -8.43 -69.56
CA GLY A 304 -23.49 -9.29 -70.76
C GLY A 304 -23.22 -10.77 -70.45
N ALA A 305 -22.99 -11.58 -71.48
CA ALA A 305 -22.66 -13.01 -71.33
C ALA A 305 -21.24 -13.21 -70.77
N GLU A 306 -21.08 -13.04 -69.46
CA GLU A 306 -19.83 -13.20 -68.71
C GLU A 306 -19.16 -14.55 -68.97
N GLU A 307 -19.95 -15.60 -69.23
CA GLU A 307 -19.47 -16.94 -69.61
C GLU A 307 -18.60 -16.92 -70.87
N ALA A 308 -18.89 -16.03 -71.84
CA ALA A 308 -18.08 -15.89 -73.05
C ALA A 308 -16.68 -15.34 -72.73
N TRP A 309 -16.56 -14.48 -71.72
CA TRP A 309 -15.30 -13.88 -71.26
C TRP A 309 -14.57 -14.72 -70.21
N LEU A 310 -15.28 -15.51 -69.40
CA LEU A 310 -14.68 -16.38 -68.38
C LEU A 310 -14.31 -17.77 -68.92
N GLY A 311 -15.06 -18.27 -69.91
CA GLY A 311 -14.96 -19.66 -70.42
C GLY A 311 -15.50 -20.73 -69.46
N LEU A 312 -16.00 -20.30 -68.30
CA LEU A 312 -16.60 -21.11 -67.23
C LEU A 312 -17.67 -20.23 -66.54
N PRO A 313 -18.69 -20.83 -65.89
CA PRO A 313 -19.68 -20.05 -65.14
C PRO A 313 -19.00 -19.29 -63.98
N PRO A 314 -19.45 -18.06 -63.66
CA PRO A 314 -18.96 -17.31 -62.50
C PRO A 314 -19.13 -18.10 -61.21
N ALA A 315 -18.26 -17.89 -60.22
CA ALA A 315 -18.40 -18.55 -58.92
C ALA A 315 -19.75 -18.18 -58.26
N SER A 316 -20.29 -19.07 -57.41
CA SER A 316 -21.42 -18.75 -56.52
C SER A 316 -20.93 -18.14 -55.19
N VAL A 317 -21.80 -17.40 -54.47
CA VAL A 317 -21.42 -16.81 -53.16
C VAL A 317 -21.03 -17.91 -52.19
N GLU A 318 -21.69 -19.07 -52.27
CA GLU A 318 -21.36 -20.27 -51.52
C GLU A 318 -19.93 -20.75 -51.82
N ALA A 319 -19.59 -20.92 -53.10
CA ALA A 319 -18.27 -21.39 -53.52
C ALA A 319 -17.16 -20.38 -53.13
N TRP A 320 -17.46 -19.09 -53.18
CA TRP A 320 -16.56 -18.05 -52.66
C TRP A 320 -16.42 -18.14 -51.14
N ALA A 321 -17.55 -18.18 -50.41
CA ALA A 321 -17.55 -18.25 -48.95
C ALA A 321 -16.80 -19.49 -48.42
N GLU A 322 -16.89 -20.63 -49.10
CA GLU A 322 -16.14 -21.85 -48.74
C GLU A 322 -14.62 -21.73 -48.90
N ARG A 323 -14.15 -20.92 -49.85
CA ARG A 323 -12.72 -20.63 -50.03
C ARG A 323 -12.22 -19.66 -48.97
N HIS A 324 -13.05 -18.67 -48.61
CA HIS A 324 -12.68 -17.57 -47.70
C HIS A 324 -13.16 -17.77 -46.25
N ALA A 325 -13.80 -18.89 -45.92
CA ALA A 325 -14.37 -19.11 -44.60
C ALA A 325 -13.35 -18.93 -43.46
N LEU A 326 -12.10 -19.39 -43.66
CA LEU A 326 -11.02 -19.25 -42.68
C LEU A 326 -10.61 -17.80 -42.43
N ASP A 327 -10.87 -16.90 -43.38
CA ASP A 327 -10.68 -15.45 -43.24
C ASP A 327 -11.67 -14.82 -42.29
N PHE A 328 -12.73 -15.51 -41.90
CA PHE A 328 -13.76 -15.00 -40.98
C PHE A 328 -13.83 -15.82 -39.69
N VAL A 329 -13.04 -16.89 -39.57
CA VAL A 329 -12.94 -17.72 -38.36
C VAL A 329 -12.03 -17.04 -37.33
N SER A 330 -12.46 -17.02 -36.06
CA SER A 330 -11.67 -16.54 -34.91
C SER A 330 -11.26 -17.67 -33.96
N VAL A 331 -11.20 -18.90 -34.51
CA VAL A 331 -10.72 -20.10 -33.85
C VAL A 331 -9.28 -20.35 -34.30
N HIS A 332 -8.41 -20.52 -33.33
CA HIS A 332 -6.97 -20.63 -33.48
C HIS A 332 -6.48 -21.90 -32.79
N LEU A 333 -5.44 -22.52 -33.36
CA LEU A 333 -4.77 -23.68 -32.78
C LEU A 333 -3.60 -23.18 -31.92
N LEU A 334 -3.55 -23.63 -30.67
CA LEU A 334 -2.41 -23.40 -29.78
C LEU A 334 -1.58 -24.69 -29.76
N PRO A 335 -0.38 -24.70 -30.38
CA PRO A 335 0.46 -25.90 -30.48
C PRO A 335 0.68 -26.53 -29.11
N GLY A 336 0.44 -27.84 -28.99
CA GLY A 336 0.61 -28.61 -27.75
C GLY A 336 -0.37 -28.29 -26.61
N GLN A 337 -1.25 -27.29 -26.75
CA GLN A 337 -2.11 -26.80 -25.67
C GLN A 337 -3.61 -26.94 -25.93
N GLY A 338 -4.10 -26.65 -27.14
CA GLY A 338 -5.54 -26.68 -27.40
C GLY A 338 -6.06 -25.72 -28.47
N LEU A 339 -7.29 -25.23 -28.26
CA LEU A 339 -7.95 -24.26 -29.14
C LEU A 339 -8.18 -22.93 -28.42
N LEU A 340 -8.01 -21.82 -29.13
CA LEU A 340 -8.36 -20.48 -28.68
C LEU A 340 -9.43 -19.89 -29.59
N CYS A 341 -10.57 -19.50 -29.03
CA CYS A 341 -11.61 -18.74 -29.73
C CYS A 341 -11.68 -17.33 -29.17
N ARG A 342 -11.76 -16.31 -30.03
CA ARG A 342 -11.99 -14.90 -29.64
C ARG A 342 -13.32 -14.39 -30.18
N SER A 343 -14.09 -13.74 -29.34
CA SER A 343 -15.33 -13.06 -29.72
C SER A 343 -15.50 -11.77 -28.93
N GLU A 344 -16.44 -10.92 -29.36
CA GLU A 344 -16.92 -9.79 -28.59
C GLU A 344 -18.36 -10.04 -28.17
N GLY A 345 -18.68 -9.69 -26.93
CA GLY A 345 -20.00 -9.86 -26.35
C GLY A 345 -20.21 -8.92 -25.19
N VAL A 346 -21.06 -9.32 -24.25
CA VAL A 346 -21.28 -8.62 -23.00
C VAL A 346 -20.82 -9.47 -21.83
N PHE A 347 -20.37 -8.84 -20.74
CA PHE A 347 -20.15 -9.52 -19.47
C PHE A 347 -21.47 -10.11 -18.97
N ASP A 348 -21.51 -11.43 -18.90
CA ASP A 348 -22.61 -12.19 -18.34
C ASP A 348 -22.54 -12.16 -16.79
N GLU A 349 -23.70 -12.21 -16.12
CA GLU A 349 -23.79 -12.35 -14.66
C GLU A 349 -23.09 -13.62 -14.17
N GLY A 350 -23.10 -14.69 -14.99
CA GLY A 350 -22.40 -15.95 -14.75
C GLY A 350 -20.86 -15.88 -14.79
N ALA A 351 -20.27 -14.73 -15.12
CA ALA A 351 -18.82 -14.52 -15.05
C ALA A 351 -18.30 -14.28 -13.61
N GLY A 352 -19.20 -14.20 -12.62
CA GLY A 352 -18.83 -13.98 -11.22
C GLY A 352 -18.41 -12.54 -10.92
N ALA A 353 -18.70 -11.60 -11.83
CA ALA A 353 -18.35 -10.18 -11.77
C ALA A 353 -19.60 -9.28 -11.93
N PRO A 354 -20.50 -9.19 -10.91
CA PRO A 354 -21.76 -8.45 -11.03
C PRO A 354 -21.59 -6.98 -11.43
N ALA A 355 -20.50 -6.34 -10.98
CA ALA A 355 -20.21 -4.94 -11.28
C ALA A 355 -19.86 -4.66 -12.76
N LEU A 356 -19.48 -5.70 -13.51
CA LEU A 356 -19.15 -5.61 -14.93
C LEU A 356 -20.31 -6.05 -15.82
N SER A 357 -21.40 -6.58 -15.25
CA SER A 357 -22.54 -7.12 -16.01
C SER A 357 -23.08 -6.11 -17.02
N GLY A 358 -23.32 -6.57 -18.24
CA GLY A 358 -23.84 -5.74 -19.35
C GLY A 358 -22.80 -4.88 -20.08
N LYS A 359 -21.55 -4.80 -19.60
CA LYS A 359 -20.47 -4.10 -20.32
C LYS A 359 -19.98 -4.89 -21.53
N ALA A 360 -19.62 -4.19 -22.60
CA ALA A 360 -18.99 -4.80 -23.76
C ALA A 360 -17.63 -5.43 -23.39
N ALA A 361 -17.39 -6.65 -23.84
CA ALA A 361 -16.23 -7.45 -23.47
C ALA A 361 -15.64 -8.20 -24.65
N ALA A 362 -14.32 -8.26 -24.72
CA ALA A 362 -13.61 -9.29 -25.46
C ALA A 362 -13.67 -10.60 -24.66
N ILE A 363 -14.19 -11.65 -25.27
CA ILE A 363 -14.34 -12.98 -24.70
C ILE A 363 -13.33 -13.89 -25.39
N SER A 364 -12.48 -14.55 -24.61
CA SER A 364 -11.54 -15.55 -25.08
C SER A 364 -11.88 -16.89 -24.44
N LYS A 365 -12.18 -17.90 -25.25
CA LYS A 365 -12.42 -19.27 -24.78
C LYS A 365 -11.21 -20.11 -25.13
N VAL A 366 -10.54 -20.65 -24.11
CA VAL A 366 -9.42 -21.59 -24.26
C VAL A 366 -9.94 -22.98 -23.97
N VAL A 367 -9.81 -23.89 -24.93
CA VAL A 367 -10.16 -25.31 -24.77
C VAL A 367 -8.88 -26.08 -24.58
N ASP A 368 -8.74 -26.73 -23.43
CA ASP A 368 -7.61 -27.61 -23.13
C ASP A 368 -7.70 -28.87 -24.00
N GLY A 369 -6.67 -29.16 -24.79
CA GLY A 369 -6.65 -30.34 -25.67
C GLY A 369 -6.66 -31.68 -24.94
N LYS A 370 -6.03 -31.75 -23.76
CA LYS A 370 -5.92 -32.97 -22.94
C LYS A 370 -7.20 -33.27 -22.17
N THR A 371 -7.86 -32.25 -21.64
CA THR A 371 -9.05 -32.46 -20.80
C THR A 371 -10.37 -32.21 -21.54
N GLY A 372 -10.37 -31.39 -22.59
CA GLY A 372 -11.57 -30.92 -23.28
C GLY A 372 -12.38 -29.89 -22.48
N ARG A 373 -11.79 -29.34 -21.41
CA ARG A 373 -12.42 -28.32 -20.57
C ARG A 373 -12.26 -26.94 -21.21
N ILE A 374 -13.21 -26.06 -20.92
CA ILE A 374 -13.23 -24.70 -21.49
C ILE A 374 -13.03 -23.67 -20.39
N LEU A 375 -11.98 -22.87 -20.51
CA LEU A 375 -11.73 -21.67 -19.72
C LEU A 375 -12.25 -20.46 -20.49
N ALA A 376 -13.25 -19.77 -19.95
CA ALA A 376 -13.75 -18.52 -20.50
C ALA A 376 -13.11 -17.33 -19.79
N LEU A 377 -12.48 -16.45 -20.56
CA LEU A 377 -11.87 -15.19 -20.13
C LEU A 377 -12.68 -14.03 -20.72
N PHE A 378 -13.10 -13.10 -19.88
CA PHE A 378 -13.83 -11.90 -20.23
C PHE A 378 -12.94 -10.69 -19.91
N ARG A 379 -12.77 -9.78 -20.85
CA ARG A 379 -12.02 -8.53 -20.68
C ARG A 379 -12.87 -7.37 -21.16
N ALA A 380 -13.11 -6.40 -20.30
CA ALA A 380 -13.94 -5.26 -20.67
C ALA A 380 -13.22 -4.41 -21.72
N LEU A 381 -13.93 -3.98 -22.78
CA LEU A 381 -13.33 -3.20 -23.86
C LEU A 381 -12.89 -1.80 -23.40
N ASP A 382 -13.52 -1.26 -22.36
CA ASP A 382 -13.14 -0.01 -21.68
C ASP A 382 -11.94 -0.19 -20.73
N GLY A 383 -11.37 -1.40 -20.62
CA GLY A 383 -10.29 -1.73 -19.71
C GLY A 383 -10.70 -1.81 -18.23
N SER A 384 -11.99 -1.73 -17.91
CA SER A 384 -12.47 -1.65 -16.53
C SER A 384 -12.32 -2.94 -15.72
N GLY A 385 -12.11 -4.10 -16.35
CA GLY A 385 -11.93 -5.33 -15.61
C GLY A 385 -11.76 -6.59 -16.44
N VAL A 386 -11.43 -7.68 -15.74
CA VAL A 386 -11.20 -9.02 -16.28
C VAL A 386 -11.89 -10.05 -15.39
N ALA A 387 -12.51 -11.07 -15.98
CA ALA A 387 -12.97 -12.26 -15.26
C ALA A 387 -12.54 -13.52 -16.01
N ALA A 388 -12.22 -14.59 -15.29
CA ALA A 388 -11.88 -15.88 -15.87
C ALA A 388 -12.57 -17.00 -15.10
N ARG A 389 -13.12 -18.00 -15.79
CA ARG A 389 -13.81 -19.13 -15.15
C ARG A 389 -13.79 -20.39 -16.01
N TRP A 390 -13.60 -21.53 -15.36
CA TRP A 390 -13.82 -22.83 -15.99
C TRP A 390 -15.32 -23.14 -16.14
N LEU A 391 -15.77 -23.49 -17.34
CA LEU A 391 -17.19 -23.71 -17.64
C LEU A 391 -17.73 -25.05 -17.11
N ASP A 392 -16.88 -26.00 -16.73
CA ASP A 392 -17.26 -27.31 -16.20
C ASP A 392 -17.70 -27.28 -14.72
N ALA A 393 -17.45 -26.17 -14.02
CA ALA A 393 -17.91 -25.96 -12.65
C ALA A 393 -19.32 -25.32 -12.63
N PRO A 394 -20.36 -26.00 -12.13
CA PRO A 394 -21.69 -25.42 -12.00
C PRO A 394 -21.66 -24.19 -11.08
N LEU A 395 -22.33 -23.11 -11.46
CA LEU A 395 -22.38 -21.87 -10.67
C LEU A 395 -22.88 -22.09 -9.22
N ALA A 396 -23.71 -23.12 -9.01
CA ALA A 396 -24.24 -23.50 -7.70
C ALA A 396 -23.17 -24.02 -6.72
N ASP A 397 -22.10 -24.64 -7.23
CA ASP A 397 -21.05 -25.28 -6.41
C ASP A 397 -19.83 -24.39 -6.19
N VAL A 398 -19.89 -23.14 -6.68
CA VAL A 398 -18.78 -22.20 -6.66
C VAL A 398 -18.94 -21.21 -5.50
N ARG A 399 -18.01 -21.26 -4.55
CA ARG A 399 -17.92 -20.29 -3.47
C ARG A 399 -17.14 -19.06 -3.92
N ARG A 400 -17.81 -17.91 -3.90
CA ARG A 400 -17.15 -16.60 -4.12
C ARG A 400 -16.44 -16.12 -2.85
N VAL A 401 -15.16 -15.79 -2.98
CA VAL A 401 -14.34 -15.18 -1.93
C VAL A 401 -13.99 -13.76 -2.37
N PRO A 402 -14.68 -12.72 -1.87
CA PRO A 402 -14.35 -11.34 -2.19
C PRO A 402 -13.06 -10.90 -1.48
N CYS A 403 -12.37 -9.92 -2.07
CA CYS A 403 -11.39 -9.12 -1.34
C CYS A 403 -12.11 -8.30 -0.27
N GLY A 404 -11.55 -8.24 0.94
CA GLY A 404 -12.05 -7.47 2.07
C GLY A 404 -11.76 -5.98 1.98
N ASP A 405 -10.93 -5.55 1.01
CA ASP A 405 -10.72 -4.14 0.70
C ASP A 405 -11.79 -3.65 -0.29
N PRO A 406 -12.74 -2.78 0.11
CA PRO A 406 -13.82 -2.28 -0.72
C PRO A 406 -13.34 -1.39 -1.86
N GLU A 407 -12.10 -0.88 -1.81
CA GLU A 407 -11.49 -0.18 -2.96
C GLU A 407 -11.01 -1.16 -4.03
N LYS A 408 -10.67 -2.40 -3.64
CA LYS A 408 -10.24 -3.47 -4.55
C LYS A 408 -11.41 -4.38 -4.85
N ARG A 409 -12.11 -4.07 -5.93
CA ARG A 409 -13.23 -4.89 -6.43
C ARG A 409 -12.72 -6.14 -7.15
N ARG A 410 -12.30 -7.14 -6.36
CA ARG A 410 -11.75 -8.41 -6.84
C ARG A 410 -12.37 -9.58 -6.07
N ALA A 411 -12.49 -10.74 -6.70
CA ALA A 411 -12.95 -11.97 -6.06
C ALA A 411 -12.30 -13.22 -6.69
N LEU A 412 -12.09 -14.24 -5.86
CA LEU A 412 -11.75 -15.60 -6.30
C LEU A 412 -13.01 -16.45 -6.27
N LEU A 413 -13.11 -17.42 -7.19
CA LEU A 413 -14.18 -18.39 -7.29
C LEU A 413 -13.57 -19.76 -6.99
N LEU A 414 -14.02 -20.41 -5.91
CA LEU A 414 -13.47 -21.69 -5.47
C LEU A 414 -14.50 -22.81 -5.64
N SER A 415 -14.06 -23.98 -6.09
CA SER A 415 -14.85 -25.21 -6.11
C SER A 415 -14.01 -26.34 -5.52
N ASN A 416 -14.53 -27.05 -4.52
CA ASN A 416 -13.82 -28.12 -3.80
C ASN A 416 -12.42 -27.74 -3.25
N GLY A 417 -12.20 -26.45 -2.92
CA GLY A 417 -10.91 -25.95 -2.43
C GLY A 417 -9.90 -25.56 -3.52
N GLU A 418 -10.21 -25.84 -4.79
CA GLU A 418 -9.43 -25.43 -5.96
C GLU A 418 -9.93 -24.11 -6.54
N LEU A 419 -9.03 -23.36 -7.19
CA LEU A 419 -9.40 -22.14 -7.89
C LEU A 419 -10.13 -22.47 -9.20
N ALA A 420 -11.44 -22.18 -9.25
CA ALA A 420 -12.32 -22.42 -10.40
C ALA A 420 -12.52 -21.17 -11.27
N GLY A 421 -12.21 -19.99 -10.75
CA GLY A 421 -12.23 -18.73 -11.48
C GLY A 421 -11.83 -17.52 -10.65
N LEU A 422 -11.86 -16.34 -11.27
CA LEU A 422 -11.57 -15.05 -10.64
C LEU A 422 -12.31 -13.92 -11.36
N ALA A 423 -12.53 -12.81 -10.65
CA ALA A 423 -13.12 -11.58 -11.17
C ALA A 423 -12.38 -10.37 -10.60
N VAL A 424 -12.05 -9.41 -11.45
CA VAL A 424 -11.19 -8.27 -11.11
C VAL A 424 -11.70 -7.04 -11.85
N GLU A 425 -12.02 -5.98 -11.11
CA GLU A 425 -12.25 -4.64 -11.65
C GLU A 425 -10.99 -3.79 -11.38
N GLY A 426 -10.51 -3.09 -12.41
CA GLY A 426 -9.26 -2.34 -12.40
C GLY A 426 -8.00 -3.20 -12.57
N ALA A 427 -6.84 -2.57 -12.40
CA ALA A 427 -5.54 -3.23 -12.53
C ALA A 427 -5.21 -4.13 -11.33
N TRP A 428 -4.55 -5.27 -11.59
CA TRP A 428 -4.04 -6.16 -10.55
C TRP A 428 -2.70 -6.79 -10.97
N GLN A 429 -1.62 -6.42 -10.27
CA GLN A 429 -0.29 -6.98 -10.52
C GLN A 429 -0.22 -8.48 -10.25
N GLY A 430 -1.00 -9.00 -9.31
CA GLY A 430 -1.08 -10.44 -9.02
C GLY A 430 -1.90 -11.26 -10.02
N LEU A 431 -2.54 -10.64 -11.01
CA LEU A 431 -3.37 -11.34 -12.00
C LEU A 431 -2.61 -12.44 -12.77
N PRO A 432 -1.36 -12.25 -13.25
CA PRO A 432 -0.62 -13.31 -13.94
C PRO A 432 -0.37 -14.53 -13.04
N SER A 433 -0.06 -14.32 -11.77
CA SER A 433 0.13 -15.41 -10.80
C SER A 433 -1.19 -16.12 -10.47
N ALA A 434 -2.29 -15.35 -10.35
CA ALA A 434 -3.62 -15.91 -10.16
C ALA A 434 -4.08 -16.74 -11.37
N MET A 435 -3.81 -16.26 -12.59
CA MET A 435 -4.12 -16.99 -13.82
C MET A 435 -3.33 -18.28 -13.94
N ARG A 436 -2.04 -18.27 -13.57
CA ARG A 436 -1.24 -19.51 -13.50
C ARG A 436 -1.82 -20.53 -12.52
N LEU A 437 -2.24 -20.09 -11.33
CA LEU A 437 -2.87 -20.97 -10.34
C LEU A 437 -4.24 -21.50 -10.82
N LEU A 438 -5.02 -20.66 -11.51
CA LEU A 438 -6.31 -21.04 -12.11
C LEU A 438 -6.12 -22.08 -13.22
N MET A 439 -5.11 -21.92 -14.07
CA MET A 439 -4.77 -22.88 -15.11
C MET A 439 -4.23 -24.19 -14.52
N ALA A 440 -3.46 -24.12 -13.44
CA ALA A 440 -2.91 -25.30 -12.75
C ALA A 440 -3.92 -26.05 -11.87
N ARG A 441 -5.11 -25.49 -11.59
CA ARG A 441 -6.10 -26.00 -10.62
C ARG A 441 -5.50 -26.33 -9.25
N ALA A 442 -4.53 -25.53 -8.82
CA ALA A 442 -3.89 -25.76 -7.54
C ALA A 442 -4.86 -25.45 -6.38
N PRO A 443 -4.88 -26.28 -5.31
CA PRO A 443 -5.57 -25.93 -4.09
C PRO A 443 -4.92 -24.68 -3.49
N LEU A 444 -5.74 -23.74 -3.00
CA LEU A 444 -5.22 -22.55 -2.33
C LEU A 444 -5.03 -22.82 -0.84
N PRO A 445 -3.78 -22.85 -0.32
CA PRO A 445 -3.53 -22.97 1.11
C PRO A 445 -4.18 -21.82 1.89
N GLY A 446 -4.57 -22.11 3.14
CA GLY A 446 -5.35 -21.18 3.97
C GLY A 446 -4.73 -19.79 4.07
N TRP A 447 -3.40 -19.70 4.13
CA TRP A 447 -2.68 -18.43 4.19
C TRP A 447 -2.82 -17.58 2.92
N GLN A 448 -2.90 -18.18 1.72
CA GLN A 448 -3.10 -17.44 0.45
C GLN A 448 -4.53 -16.91 0.35
N LEU A 449 -5.50 -17.70 0.84
CA LEU A 449 -6.89 -17.25 0.94
C LEU A 449 -7.03 -16.08 1.92
N THR A 450 -6.34 -16.15 3.05
CA THR A 450 -6.29 -15.03 4.01
C THR A 450 -5.57 -13.83 3.39
N ALA A 451 -4.45 -14.02 2.67
CA ALA A 451 -3.78 -12.93 1.95
C ALA A 451 -4.69 -12.25 0.94
N PHE A 452 -5.46 -13.02 0.17
CA PHE A 452 -6.39 -12.47 -0.79
C PHE A 452 -7.55 -11.73 -0.11
N ARG A 453 -8.10 -12.28 0.97
CA ARG A 453 -9.18 -11.63 1.73
C ARG A 453 -8.71 -10.31 2.35
N GLU A 454 -7.52 -10.28 2.92
CA GLU A 454 -7.02 -9.12 3.67
C GLU A 454 -6.37 -8.05 2.77
N LEU A 455 -5.69 -8.47 1.70
CA LEU A 455 -4.88 -7.59 0.85
C LEU A 455 -5.35 -7.51 -0.60
N GLY A 456 -6.14 -8.48 -1.06
CA GLY A 456 -6.45 -8.64 -2.48
C GLY A 456 -5.29 -9.17 -3.31
N GLU A 457 -4.30 -9.79 -2.66
CA GLU A 457 -3.08 -10.35 -3.27
C GLU A 457 -2.89 -11.83 -2.88
N LEU A 458 -2.35 -12.65 -3.79
CA LEU A 458 -2.13 -14.09 -3.58
C LEU A 458 -0.74 -14.44 -3.05
N THR A 459 0.19 -13.48 -3.10
CA THR A 459 1.54 -13.62 -2.58
C THR A 459 1.83 -12.46 -1.64
N LEU A 460 2.41 -12.79 -0.49
CA LEU A 460 3.07 -11.81 0.36
C LEU A 460 4.50 -11.72 -0.13
N GLU A 461 4.77 -10.99 -1.22
CA GLU A 461 6.17 -10.80 -1.62
C GLU A 461 6.98 -10.20 -0.47
N ARG A 462 8.24 -10.68 -0.34
CA ARG A 462 9.29 -10.01 0.45
C ARG A 462 9.24 -8.56 0.00
N ALA A 463 8.87 -7.65 0.90
CA ALA A 463 8.98 -6.23 0.64
C ALA A 463 10.47 -5.87 0.57
N ALA A 464 11.12 -6.21 -0.54
CA ALA A 464 12.38 -5.63 -0.93
C ALA A 464 12.05 -4.79 -2.17
N ALA A 465 12.09 -3.46 -1.99
CA ALA A 465 12.03 -2.40 -3.01
C ALA A 465 10.70 -2.34 -3.81
N VAL A 466 9.98 -1.22 -3.86
CA VAL A 466 10.44 0.08 -4.38
C VAL A 466 9.80 1.19 -3.56
N GLY A 467 10.58 1.81 -2.68
CA GLY A 467 10.28 3.16 -2.20
C GLY A 467 10.76 4.17 -3.22
N GLU A 468 10.04 5.28 -3.42
CA GLU A 468 10.51 6.33 -4.33
C GLU A 468 11.85 6.92 -3.82
N PRO A 469 12.78 7.33 -4.70
CA PRO A 469 14.07 7.90 -4.30
C PRO A 469 13.97 9.09 -3.34
N GLY A 470 12.85 9.82 -3.37
CA GLY A 470 12.56 10.94 -2.48
C GLY A 470 12.00 10.57 -1.10
N GLU A 471 11.69 9.30 -0.84
CA GLU A 471 11.15 8.83 0.45
C GLU A 471 12.17 9.05 1.57
N VAL A 472 11.78 9.74 2.65
CA VAL A 472 12.67 9.99 3.80
C VAL A 472 12.76 8.73 4.67
N VAL A 473 13.94 8.11 4.72
CA VAL A 473 14.23 6.92 5.55
C VAL A 473 14.64 7.31 6.97
N CYS A 474 15.39 8.41 7.13
CA CYS A 474 15.71 8.97 8.44
C CYS A 474 15.14 10.38 8.59
N ASN A 475 14.02 10.51 9.31
CA ASN A 475 13.42 11.80 9.60
C ASN A 475 14.29 12.69 10.50
N CYS A 476 15.12 12.09 11.36
CA CYS A 476 15.99 12.82 12.29
C CYS A 476 17.19 13.48 11.58
N ALA A 477 17.68 12.89 10.49
CA ALA A 477 18.81 13.40 9.70
C ALA A 477 18.40 13.92 8.31
N GLY A 478 17.12 13.84 7.95
CA GLY A 478 16.60 14.24 6.63
C GLY A 478 17.06 13.35 5.48
N VAL A 479 17.45 12.10 5.75
CA VAL A 479 18.10 11.22 4.76
C VAL A 479 17.05 10.45 3.98
N THR A 480 17.11 10.51 2.65
CA THR A 480 16.18 9.82 1.75
C THR A 480 16.68 8.46 1.29
N ARG A 481 15.75 7.65 0.76
CA ARG A 481 16.01 6.32 0.22
C ARG A 481 16.98 6.36 -0.96
N GLY A 482 16.86 7.36 -1.83
CA GLY A 482 17.79 7.60 -2.93
C GLY A 482 19.20 7.96 -2.47
N GLN A 483 19.34 8.74 -1.38
CA GLN A 483 20.65 9.05 -0.80
C GLN A 483 21.32 7.81 -0.18
N ILE A 484 20.54 6.95 0.49
CA ILE A 484 21.04 5.69 1.05
C ILE A 484 21.43 4.72 -0.07
N ALA A 485 20.57 4.55 -1.08
CA ALA A 485 20.85 3.69 -2.24
C ALA A 485 22.09 4.14 -3.01
N GLY A 486 22.24 5.46 -3.28
CA GLY A 486 23.42 5.99 -3.95
C GLY A 486 24.72 5.82 -3.15
N LEU A 487 24.66 5.83 -1.81
CA LEU A 487 25.83 5.55 -0.96
C LEU A 487 26.19 4.06 -0.95
N ILE A 488 25.21 3.17 -1.00
CA ILE A 488 25.42 1.72 -1.14
C ILE A 488 26.04 1.43 -2.51
N GLU A 489 25.53 2.02 -3.59
CA GLU A 489 26.11 1.93 -4.94
C GLU A 489 27.54 2.51 -5.00
N ALA A 490 27.82 3.55 -4.23
CA ALA A 490 29.16 4.12 -4.07
C ALA A 490 30.09 3.32 -3.11
N GLY A 491 29.70 2.11 -2.70
CA GLY A 491 30.54 1.17 -1.97
C GLY A 491 30.40 1.17 -0.45
N CYS A 492 29.35 1.77 0.11
CA CYS A 492 29.04 1.64 1.54
C CYS A 492 28.54 0.22 1.83
N ALA A 493 29.26 -0.55 2.65
CA ALA A 493 29.02 -1.99 2.81
C ALA A 493 28.27 -2.34 4.11
N THR A 494 28.18 -1.41 5.07
CA THR A 494 27.52 -1.67 6.36
C THR A 494 26.59 -0.53 6.82
N PRO A 495 25.55 -0.84 7.62
CA PRO A 495 24.72 0.17 8.30
C PRO A 495 25.52 1.15 9.17
N ALA A 496 26.64 0.70 9.75
CA ALA A 496 27.52 1.52 10.59
C ALA A 496 28.23 2.60 9.78
N GLU A 497 28.83 2.24 8.64
CA GLU A 497 29.46 3.18 7.70
C GLU A 497 28.44 4.18 7.15
N LEU A 498 27.22 3.71 6.84
CA LEU A 498 26.15 4.58 6.34
C LEU A 498 25.71 5.57 7.42
N SER A 499 25.59 5.11 8.66
CA SER A 499 25.22 5.93 9.81
C SER A 499 26.26 7.01 10.07
N GLU A 500 27.55 6.72 9.91
CA GLU A 500 28.64 7.69 10.08
C GLU A 500 28.63 8.78 9.01
N ARG A 501 28.31 8.42 7.76
CA ARG A 501 28.28 9.35 6.63
C ARG A 501 27.01 10.20 6.55
N THR A 502 25.88 9.68 7.04
CA THR A 502 24.56 10.32 6.88
C THR A 502 23.94 10.80 8.19
N ARG A 503 24.52 10.41 9.34
CA ARG A 503 23.96 10.57 10.69
C ARG A 503 22.61 9.84 10.90
N ALA A 504 22.14 9.08 9.91
CA ALA A 504 20.98 8.22 10.07
C ALA A 504 21.26 7.15 11.13
N GLY A 505 20.27 6.80 11.95
CA GLY A 505 20.42 5.79 13.01
C GLY A 505 21.09 6.29 14.30
N GLN A 506 21.83 7.41 14.25
CA GLN A 506 22.61 7.93 15.38
C GLN A 506 21.84 8.90 16.30
N ILE A 507 20.74 9.49 15.82
CA ILE A 507 20.00 10.51 16.57
C ILE A 507 18.90 9.87 17.43
N CYS A 508 18.06 9.06 16.81
CA CYS A 508 16.84 8.52 17.43
C CYS A 508 16.70 7.00 17.27
N GLY A 509 17.62 6.34 16.54
CA GLY A 509 17.60 4.89 16.26
C GLY A 509 16.43 4.37 15.40
N GLY A 510 15.34 5.13 15.25
CA GLY A 510 14.08 4.65 14.65
C GLY A 510 14.16 4.28 13.16
N CYS A 511 15.17 4.74 12.44
CA CYS A 511 15.41 4.36 11.03
C CYS A 511 16.35 3.15 10.88
N ALA A 512 16.94 2.64 11.95
CA ALA A 512 17.86 1.50 11.89
C ALA A 512 17.23 0.25 11.24
N PRO A 513 15.97 -0.13 11.53
CA PRO A 513 15.35 -1.29 10.88
C PRO A 513 15.18 -1.12 9.36
N ALA A 514 14.86 0.10 8.90
CA ALA A 514 14.70 0.41 7.48
C ALA A 514 16.06 0.47 6.76
N ILE A 515 17.11 0.93 7.44
CA ILE A 515 18.49 0.90 6.95
C ILE A 515 18.96 -0.54 6.81
N ASP A 516 18.76 -1.38 7.83
CA ASP A 516 19.15 -2.79 7.81
C ASP A 516 18.43 -3.59 6.70
N GLU A 517 17.16 -3.26 6.43
CA GLU A 517 16.38 -3.81 5.32
C GLU A 517 16.99 -3.46 3.96
N MET A 518 17.53 -2.24 3.81
CA MET A 518 18.20 -1.79 2.58
C MET A 518 19.58 -2.44 2.35
N PHE A 519 20.22 -2.97 3.39
CA PHE A 519 21.47 -3.75 3.31
C PHE A 519 21.23 -5.26 3.08
N GLY A 520 19.98 -5.69 2.89
CA GLY A 520 19.66 -7.04 2.43
C GLY A 520 19.72 -8.16 3.48
N ALA A 521 19.81 -7.85 4.78
CA ALA A 521 19.70 -8.87 5.82
C ALA A 521 18.22 -9.32 5.99
N PRO A 522 17.92 -10.63 6.00
CA PRO A 522 16.56 -11.14 5.86
C PRO A 522 15.80 -11.08 7.20
N GLY A 523 14.47 -11.17 7.16
CA GLY A 523 13.79 -11.96 8.20
C GLY A 523 12.47 -11.44 8.71
N LEU A 524 11.49 -11.28 7.84
CA LEU A 524 10.10 -11.55 8.21
C LEU A 524 9.55 -12.52 7.15
N SER A 525 9.60 -13.81 7.47
CA SER A 525 8.94 -14.84 6.67
C SER A 525 7.49 -14.93 7.10
N GLN A 526 6.60 -15.24 6.16
CA GLN A 526 5.22 -15.56 6.52
C GLN A 526 5.18 -16.70 7.54
N ALA A 527 4.28 -16.61 8.51
CA ALA A 527 4.13 -17.60 9.57
C ALA A 527 2.66 -18.03 9.72
N GLU A 528 2.45 -19.28 10.14
CA GLU A 528 1.15 -19.83 10.49
C GLU A 528 1.10 -20.17 11.97
N VAL A 529 -0.07 -19.96 12.60
CA VAL A 529 -0.33 -20.46 13.95
C VAL A 529 -0.72 -21.94 13.86
N LYS A 530 0.13 -22.83 14.37
CA LYS A 530 -0.13 -24.28 14.45
C LYS A 530 -0.97 -24.67 15.66
N GLY A 531 -1.00 -23.83 16.68
CA GLY A 531 -1.89 -24.00 17.83
C GLY A 531 -1.78 -22.87 18.82
N ALA A 532 -2.88 -22.60 19.52
CA ALA A 532 -2.98 -21.64 20.61
C ALA A 532 -3.67 -22.33 21.80
N ARG A 533 -3.12 -22.17 23.00
CA ARG A 533 -3.71 -22.71 24.23
C ARG A 533 -3.53 -21.70 25.36
N GLU A 534 -4.59 -21.45 26.12
CA GLU A 534 -4.50 -20.71 27.37
C GLU A 534 -3.87 -21.62 28.45
N LEU A 535 -2.78 -21.17 29.07
CA LEU A 535 -2.09 -21.91 30.13
C LEU A 535 -2.71 -21.61 31.49
N CYS A 536 -3.02 -20.33 31.74
CA CYS A 536 -3.77 -19.84 32.89
C CYS A 536 -4.47 -18.53 32.48
N PRO A 537 -5.44 -18.01 33.26
CA PRO A 537 -6.23 -16.85 32.86
C PRO A 537 -5.38 -15.67 32.39
N GLY A 538 -5.50 -15.32 31.10
CA GLY A 538 -4.77 -14.21 30.48
C GLY A 538 -3.34 -14.51 30.03
N ILE A 539 -2.86 -15.76 30.05
CA ILE A 539 -1.55 -16.16 29.51
C ILE A 539 -1.74 -17.29 28.48
N PHE A 540 -1.29 -17.04 27.26
CA PHE A 540 -1.45 -17.94 26.12
C PHE A 540 -0.11 -18.47 25.64
N GLN A 541 -0.07 -19.75 25.31
CA GLN A 541 1.01 -20.38 24.56
C GLN A 541 0.61 -20.48 23.10
N LEU A 542 1.49 -20.03 22.20
CA LEU A 542 1.30 -20.02 20.75
C LEU A 542 2.43 -20.77 20.07
N ARG A 543 2.11 -21.66 19.14
CA ARG A 543 3.07 -22.32 18.26
C ARG A 543 3.01 -21.72 16.86
N LEU A 544 4.12 -21.14 16.40
CA LEU A 544 4.25 -20.51 15.10
C LEU A 544 5.23 -21.29 14.20
N ALA A 545 4.88 -21.49 12.94
CA ALA A 545 5.76 -22.09 11.95
C ALA A 545 5.91 -21.16 10.72
N PRO A 546 7.13 -20.87 10.23
CA PRO A 546 7.34 -20.20 8.96
C PRO A 546 6.74 -20.99 7.79
N VAL A 547 6.16 -20.30 6.82
CA VAL A 547 5.67 -20.89 5.57
C VAL A 547 6.83 -21.06 4.60
N GLY A 548 6.98 -22.27 4.03
CA GLY A 548 7.98 -22.55 2.98
C GLY A 548 9.38 -22.92 3.49
N GLY A 549 9.57 -23.20 4.79
CA GLY A 549 10.86 -23.67 5.32
C GLY A 549 10.79 -24.10 6.79
N ALA A 550 11.84 -24.76 7.28
CA ALA A 550 11.95 -25.14 8.69
C ALA A 550 12.32 -23.92 9.57
N PRO A 551 11.80 -23.85 10.82
CA PRO A 551 12.19 -22.81 11.77
C PRO A 551 13.69 -22.81 12.04
N ALA A 552 14.30 -21.62 12.10
CA ALA A 552 15.72 -21.50 12.41
C ALA A 552 15.96 -21.89 13.88
N ALA A 553 17.09 -22.55 14.16
CA ALA A 553 17.44 -22.91 15.53
C ALA A 553 17.65 -21.65 16.39
N SER A 554 17.14 -21.66 17.62
CA SER A 554 17.29 -20.53 18.55
C SER A 554 18.30 -20.86 19.64
N VAL A 555 19.08 -19.86 20.06
CA VAL A 555 19.78 -19.90 21.34
C VAL A 555 18.79 -19.58 22.48
N PRO A 556 18.75 -20.34 23.59
CA PRO A 556 17.83 -20.07 24.69
C PRO A 556 17.95 -18.64 25.21
N GLY A 557 16.81 -17.93 25.24
CA GLY A 557 16.73 -16.50 25.58
C GLY A 557 16.51 -15.56 24.40
N GLN A 558 16.69 -16.04 23.16
CA GLN A 558 16.37 -15.24 21.96
C GLN A 558 14.86 -14.99 21.80
N HIS A 559 14.54 -13.90 21.11
CA HIS A 559 13.20 -13.50 20.74
C HIS A 559 12.99 -13.52 19.22
N VAL A 560 11.74 -13.56 18.79
CA VAL A 560 11.33 -13.36 17.40
C VAL A 560 10.46 -12.12 17.28
N LEU A 561 10.61 -11.39 16.17
CA LEU A 561 9.66 -10.35 15.80
C LEU A 561 8.46 -11.01 15.15
N VAL A 562 7.28 -10.87 15.76
CA VAL A 562 6.00 -11.30 15.19
C VAL A 562 5.29 -10.08 14.64
N GLN A 563 4.87 -10.15 13.38
CA GLN A 563 4.10 -9.13 12.71
C GLN A 563 2.76 -9.70 12.30
N GLY A 564 1.67 -9.04 12.67
CA GLY A 564 0.32 -9.43 12.30
C GLY A 564 -0.33 -8.36 11.44
N TYR A 565 -1.21 -8.75 10.53
CA TYR A 565 -2.03 -7.81 9.77
C TYR A 565 -3.40 -7.64 10.45
N LEU A 566 -3.63 -6.46 11.02
CA LEU A 566 -4.83 -6.08 11.76
C LEU A 566 -5.35 -4.77 11.17
N ASP A 567 -6.64 -4.67 10.89
CA ASP A 567 -7.30 -3.42 10.45
C ASP A 567 -6.54 -2.71 9.31
N ARG A 568 -6.10 -3.53 8.34
CA ARG A 568 -5.31 -3.13 7.17
C ARG A 568 -3.88 -2.64 7.43
N ARG A 569 -3.31 -2.98 8.58
CA ARG A 569 -1.98 -2.53 8.97
C ARG A 569 -1.16 -3.66 9.60
N TRP A 570 0.14 -3.66 9.32
CA TRP A 570 1.10 -4.61 9.89
C TRP A 570 1.66 -4.18 11.25
N VAL A 571 1.09 -4.67 12.34
CA VAL A 571 1.60 -4.39 13.70
C VAL A 571 2.67 -5.41 14.06
N ALA A 572 3.82 -4.96 14.61
CA ALA A 572 4.91 -5.85 15.01
C ALA A 572 5.21 -5.78 16.51
N ARG A 573 5.54 -6.92 17.14
CA ARG A 573 6.06 -7.01 18.51
C ARG A 573 7.12 -8.10 18.63
N ALA A 574 8.11 -7.88 19.48
CA ALA A 574 9.08 -8.90 19.83
C ALA A 574 8.53 -9.79 20.95
N TYR A 575 8.68 -11.10 20.82
CA TYR A 575 8.33 -12.08 21.83
C TYR A 575 9.47 -13.06 22.05
N THR A 576 9.89 -13.23 23.30
CA THR A 576 10.86 -14.26 23.67
C THR A 576 10.30 -15.64 23.38
N LEU A 577 11.15 -16.51 22.82
CA LEU A 577 10.81 -17.92 22.65
C LEU A 577 10.79 -18.58 24.03
N SER A 578 9.68 -19.23 24.41
CA SER A 578 9.54 -19.93 25.69
C SER A 578 10.13 -21.35 25.68
N ALA A 579 10.53 -21.84 24.51
CA ALA A 579 11.22 -23.10 24.33
C ALA A 579 12.36 -22.94 23.29
N PRO A 580 13.49 -23.68 23.44
CA PRO A 580 14.51 -23.72 22.41
C PRO A 580 13.94 -24.31 21.12
N ALA A 581 13.91 -23.51 20.05
CA ALA A 581 13.55 -23.99 18.72
C ALA A 581 14.69 -24.87 18.18
N ARG A 582 14.40 -26.17 17.98
CA ARG A 582 15.29 -27.08 17.26
C ARG A 582 15.06 -26.93 15.76
N ALA A 583 16.07 -27.22 14.95
CA ALA A 583 15.90 -27.28 13.49
C ALA A 583 14.75 -28.25 13.13
N GLY A 584 13.66 -27.72 12.58
CA GLY A 584 12.46 -28.49 12.19
C GLY A 584 11.27 -28.49 13.17
N GLY A 585 11.31 -27.74 14.30
CA GLY A 585 10.17 -27.62 15.24
C GLY A 585 9.67 -26.19 15.40
N ASP A 586 8.40 -25.99 15.81
CA ASP A 586 7.73 -24.68 15.89
C ASP A 586 8.39 -23.66 16.85
N TYR A 587 8.27 -22.37 16.56
CA TYR A 587 8.53 -21.31 17.55
C TYR A 587 7.42 -21.31 18.59
N GLU A 588 7.79 -21.54 19.85
CA GLU A 588 6.87 -21.45 20.98
C GLU A 588 6.97 -20.07 21.63
N LEU A 589 5.85 -19.35 21.69
CA LEU A 589 5.73 -18.07 22.36
C LEU A 589 4.79 -18.20 23.54
N THR A 590 5.11 -17.52 24.64
CA THR A 590 4.18 -17.34 25.75
C THR A 590 3.86 -15.86 25.91
N VAL A 591 2.59 -15.53 25.70
CA VAL A 591 2.11 -14.15 25.57
C VAL A 591 1.10 -13.89 26.67
N LYS A 592 1.36 -12.86 27.48
CA LYS A 592 0.34 -12.31 28.37
C LYS A 592 -0.63 -11.48 27.55
N ARG A 593 -1.92 -11.81 27.61
CA ARG A 593 -3.00 -11.01 27.05
C ARG A 593 -3.17 -9.77 27.92
N GLU A 594 -2.64 -8.65 27.44
CA GLU A 594 -3.02 -7.35 27.99
C GLU A 594 -4.46 -7.05 27.53
N GLU A 595 -5.38 -6.81 28.48
CA GLU A 595 -6.81 -6.57 28.19
C GLU A 595 -7.03 -5.37 27.23
N LEU A 596 -6.10 -4.42 27.27
CA LEU A 596 -6.05 -3.19 26.47
C LEU A 596 -4.98 -3.27 25.35
N GLY A 597 -4.31 -4.42 25.19
CA GLY A 597 -3.22 -4.58 24.23
C GLY A 597 -3.73 -4.98 22.85
N VAL A 598 -3.71 -4.05 21.90
CA VAL A 598 -4.14 -4.28 20.50
C VAL A 598 -3.52 -5.54 19.90
N PHE A 599 -2.19 -5.66 19.97
CA PHE A 599 -1.48 -6.78 19.34
C PHE A 599 -1.55 -8.08 20.15
N SER A 600 -1.34 -8.03 21.47
CA SER A 600 -1.37 -9.23 22.33
C SER A 600 -2.75 -9.86 22.38
N ARG A 601 -3.82 -9.06 22.44
CA ARG A 601 -5.19 -9.54 22.43
C ARG A 601 -5.54 -10.18 21.09
N TRP A 602 -5.26 -9.49 20.00
CA TRP A 602 -5.45 -10.06 18.66
C TRP A 602 -4.63 -11.34 18.45
N LEU A 603 -3.38 -11.36 18.96
CA LEU A 603 -2.51 -12.51 18.81
C LEU A 603 -3.07 -13.74 19.53
N CYS A 604 -3.71 -13.56 20.69
CA CYS A 604 -4.36 -14.63 21.43
C CYS A 604 -5.73 -15.05 20.85
N GLU A 605 -6.50 -14.10 20.30
CA GLU A 605 -7.92 -14.33 19.96
C GLU A 605 -8.18 -14.56 18.47
N ARG A 606 -7.37 -13.99 17.57
CA ARG A 606 -7.68 -13.88 16.12
C ARG A 606 -6.57 -14.36 15.19
N ALA A 607 -5.34 -14.46 15.68
CA ALA A 607 -4.13 -14.78 14.91
C ALA A 607 -4.25 -16.00 13.97
N ALA A 608 -4.96 -17.06 14.39
CA ALA A 608 -5.09 -18.29 13.62
C ALA A 608 -5.79 -18.10 12.25
N ALA A 609 -6.62 -17.06 12.11
CA ALA A 609 -7.36 -16.76 10.89
C ALA A 609 -6.84 -15.52 10.15
N SER A 610 -5.67 -15.00 10.53
CA SER A 610 -5.15 -13.73 10.03
C SER A 610 -3.73 -13.85 9.46
N LEU A 611 -3.26 -12.82 8.76
CA LEU A 611 -1.92 -12.81 8.20
C LEU A 611 -0.87 -12.54 9.28
N LEU A 612 0.17 -13.37 9.29
CA LEU A 612 1.29 -13.27 10.22
C LEU A 612 2.62 -13.42 9.49
N ARG A 613 3.64 -12.75 10.03
CA ARG A 613 5.03 -12.92 9.68
C ARG A 613 5.83 -13.08 10.97
N ALA A 614 6.89 -13.88 10.91
CA ALA A 614 7.82 -14.06 12.01
C ALA A 614 9.25 -13.94 11.49
N SER A 615 10.15 -13.42 12.32
CA SER A 615 11.57 -13.41 12.01
C SER A 615 12.27 -14.69 12.43
N SER A 616 13.51 -14.87 11.97
CA SER A 616 14.43 -15.78 12.64
C SER A 616 14.68 -15.33 14.09
N PRO A 617 15.06 -16.24 15.01
CA PRO A 617 15.40 -15.91 16.39
C PRO A 617 16.58 -14.94 16.44
N ARG A 618 16.48 -13.93 17.30
CA ARG A 618 17.46 -12.84 17.44
C ARG A 618 17.50 -12.34 18.89
N GLY A 619 18.49 -11.52 19.20
CA GLY A 619 18.73 -11.00 20.54
C GLY A 619 19.97 -11.60 21.21
N GLY A 620 20.63 -10.78 22.03
CA GLY A 620 21.83 -11.15 22.78
C GLY A 620 21.56 -11.55 24.23
N PHE A 621 20.31 -11.47 24.70
CA PHE A 621 19.90 -11.87 26.04
C PHE A 621 19.72 -13.39 26.13
N VAL A 622 20.83 -14.10 25.96
CA VAL A 622 20.86 -15.55 25.83
C VAL A 622 21.50 -16.20 27.03
N LEU A 623 21.30 -17.51 27.19
CA LEU A 623 22.01 -18.32 28.17
C LEU A 623 23.53 -18.11 27.98
N PRO A 624 24.25 -17.57 28.98
CA PRO A 624 25.67 -17.30 28.84
C PRO A 624 26.46 -18.57 28.51
N ALA A 625 27.33 -18.46 27.51
CA ALA A 625 28.24 -19.53 27.13
C ALA A 625 29.36 -19.71 28.17
N PRO A 626 30.02 -20.88 28.24
CA PRO A 626 31.22 -21.08 29.03
C PRO A 626 32.28 -19.98 28.74
N PRO A 627 33.06 -19.51 29.74
CA PRO A 627 33.31 -20.13 31.05
C PRO A 627 32.37 -19.69 32.20
N VAL A 628 31.22 -19.07 31.91
CA VAL A 628 30.27 -18.65 32.96
C VAL A 628 29.65 -19.87 33.65
N ARG A 629 29.99 -20.08 34.93
CA ARG A 629 29.54 -21.25 35.72
C ARG A 629 28.37 -20.95 36.68
N ARG A 630 28.07 -19.67 36.94
CA ARG A 630 26.97 -19.24 37.83
C ARG A 630 26.11 -18.18 37.13
N VAL A 631 24.82 -18.46 37.00
CA VAL A 631 23.80 -17.55 36.45
C VAL A 631 22.73 -17.29 37.49
N VAL A 632 22.43 -16.02 37.76
CA VAL A 632 21.32 -15.59 38.61
C VAL A 632 20.30 -14.89 37.72
N PHE A 633 19.13 -15.49 37.54
CA PHE A 633 18.04 -14.93 36.75
C PHE A 633 16.97 -14.35 37.68
N LEU A 634 16.71 -13.05 37.55
CA LEU A 634 15.71 -12.32 38.33
C LEU A 634 14.58 -11.92 37.38
N ALA A 635 13.42 -12.55 37.53
CA ALA A 635 12.29 -12.42 36.62
C ALA A 635 11.10 -11.69 37.27
N GLY A 636 10.48 -10.76 36.54
CA GLY A 636 9.24 -10.10 36.95
C GLY A 636 8.08 -10.43 36.00
N GLY A 637 6.97 -10.97 36.52
CA GLY A 637 5.77 -11.28 35.74
C GLY A 637 6.05 -12.23 34.57
N ILE A 638 5.64 -11.88 33.34
CA ILE A 638 5.89 -12.68 32.13
C ILE A 638 7.36 -12.65 31.66
N GLY A 639 8.21 -11.83 32.31
CA GLY A 639 9.66 -11.80 32.10
C GLY A 639 10.39 -13.10 32.48
N VAL A 640 9.68 -14.12 32.98
CA VAL A 640 10.18 -15.48 33.21
C VAL A 640 10.41 -16.26 31.89
N THR A 641 9.84 -15.81 30.77
CA THR A 641 9.86 -16.55 29.50
C THR A 641 11.27 -16.85 28.95
N PRO A 642 12.27 -15.93 28.99
CA PRO A 642 13.66 -16.29 28.67
C PRO A 642 14.22 -17.35 29.63
N ALA A 643 13.99 -17.20 30.94
CA ALA A 643 14.46 -18.18 31.94
C ALA A 643 13.86 -19.57 31.69
N MET A 644 12.60 -19.64 31.26
CA MET A 644 11.94 -20.88 30.91
C MET A 644 12.67 -21.60 29.76
N ALA A 645 13.00 -20.87 28.69
CA ALA A 645 13.76 -21.44 27.57
C ALA A 645 15.16 -21.90 28.00
N MET A 646 15.83 -21.13 28.84
CA MET A 646 17.16 -21.47 29.39
C MET A 646 17.10 -22.71 30.26
N LEU A 647 16.14 -22.80 31.18
CA LEU A 647 15.98 -23.94 32.09
C LEU A 647 15.56 -25.21 31.36
N ARG A 648 14.70 -25.12 30.34
CA ARG A 648 14.37 -26.25 29.45
C ARG A 648 15.59 -26.75 28.66
N ALA A 649 16.55 -25.88 28.36
CA ALA A 649 17.79 -26.27 27.70
C ALA A 649 18.79 -26.94 28.65
N LEU A 650 18.80 -26.54 29.93
CA LEU A 650 19.66 -27.08 30.99
C LEU A 650 19.09 -28.36 31.63
N ASP A 651 17.83 -28.67 31.36
CA ASP A 651 17.11 -29.72 32.05
C ASP A 651 17.76 -31.10 31.87
N GLY A 652 18.11 -31.74 32.99
CA GLY A 652 18.77 -33.03 33.00
C GLY A 652 20.28 -33.00 32.70
N GLU A 653 20.91 -31.83 32.55
CA GLU A 653 22.38 -31.72 32.48
C GLU A 653 23.01 -32.30 33.78
N ARG A 654 23.99 -33.20 33.63
CA ARG A 654 24.71 -33.85 34.75
C ARG A 654 26.21 -33.86 34.45
N GLY A 655 27.04 -33.51 35.43
CA GLY A 655 28.49 -33.59 35.33
C GLY A 655 29.23 -32.50 36.13
N PRO A 656 30.57 -32.59 36.23
CA PRO A 656 31.40 -31.62 36.94
C PRO A 656 31.39 -30.21 36.32
N ASP A 657 30.96 -30.07 35.06
CA ASP A 657 30.79 -28.80 34.34
C ASP A 657 29.33 -28.28 34.33
N ALA A 658 28.41 -28.90 35.08
CA ALA A 658 27.02 -28.47 35.16
C ALA A 658 26.91 -27.03 35.72
N ARG A 659 26.13 -26.19 35.03
CA ARG A 659 25.99 -24.76 35.37
C ARG A 659 25.09 -24.56 36.58
N ARG A 660 25.51 -23.69 37.51
CA ARG A 660 24.65 -23.24 38.61
C ARG A 660 23.69 -22.17 38.10
N PHE A 661 22.39 -22.45 38.06
CA PHE A 661 21.37 -21.51 37.60
C PHE A 661 20.34 -21.26 38.70
N THR A 662 20.20 -20.02 39.16
CA THR A 662 19.20 -19.65 40.17
C THR A 662 18.16 -18.74 39.55
N LEU A 663 16.90 -19.16 39.54
CA LEU A 663 15.75 -18.35 39.14
C LEU A 663 15.02 -17.83 40.38
N ASP A 664 14.94 -16.51 40.53
CA ASP A 664 14.02 -15.83 41.45
C ASP A 664 12.93 -15.15 40.61
N TRP A 665 11.69 -15.63 40.76
CA TRP A 665 10.56 -15.16 39.99
C TRP A 665 9.56 -14.43 40.87
N SER A 666 9.37 -13.14 40.59
CA SER A 666 8.41 -12.28 41.25
C SER A 666 7.10 -12.17 40.46
N ALA A 667 5.98 -12.59 41.06
CA ALA A 667 4.65 -12.54 40.47
C ALA A 667 3.61 -11.91 41.42
N PRO A 668 2.62 -11.13 40.92
CA PRO A 668 1.63 -10.46 41.78
C PRO A 668 0.65 -11.37 42.53
N ARG A 669 0.34 -12.54 41.97
CA ARG A 669 -0.48 -13.59 42.60
C ARG A 669 0.07 -14.94 42.14
N ALA A 670 0.15 -15.93 43.02
CA ALA A 670 0.58 -17.28 42.64
C ALA A 670 -0.36 -17.87 41.56
N ALA A 671 -1.67 -17.85 41.82
CA ALA A 671 -2.68 -18.42 40.91
C ALA A 671 -2.80 -17.73 39.53
N GLY A 672 -2.34 -16.47 39.38
CA GLY A 672 -2.45 -15.71 38.14
C GLY A 672 -1.27 -15.88 37.18
N PHE A 673 -0.16 -16.46 37.64
CA PHE A 673 1.07 -16.63 36.86
C PHE A 673 1.69 -18.03 36.98
N ALA A 674 1.18 -18.92 37.85
CA ALA A 674 1.71 -20.27 38.08
C ALA A 674 1.73 -21.24 36.86
N CYS A 675 1.48 -20.77 35.63
CA CYS A 675 1.54 -21.56 34.40
C CYS A 675 2.84 -22.37 34.20
N PHE A 676 3.96 -21.91 34.76
CA PHE A 676 5.24 -22.63 34.70
C PHE A 676 5.72 -23.18 36.03
N GLU A 677 4.97 -23.00 37.13
CA GLU A 677 5.47 -23.32 38.48
C GLU A 677 5.80 -24.80 38.63
N ASP A 678 4.88 -25.69 38.29
CA ASP A 678 5.06 -27.14 38.41
C ASP A 678 6.24 -27.64 37.55
N GLU A 679 6.36 -27.10 36.33
CA GLU A 679 7.45 -27.44 35.42
C GLU A 679 8.81 -26.96 35.95
N LEU A 680 8.88 -25.72 36.45
CA LEU A 680 10.09 -25.14 37.05
C LEU A 680 10.52 -25.88 38.32
N ARG A 681 9.57 -26.28 39.17
CA ARG A 681 9.85 -27.12 40.36
C ARG A 681 10.36 -28.50 39.95
N ALA A 682 9.79 -29.11 38.92
CA ALA A 682 10.24 -30.40 38.40
C ALA A 682 11.66 -30.31 37.81
N ILE A 683 11.98 -29.28 37.02
CA ILE A 683 13.33 -29.04 36.46
C ILE A 683 14.34 -28.84 37.60
N ALA A 684 14.03 -28.01 38.60
CA ALA A 684 14.89 -27.77 39.75
C ALA A 684 15.12 -29.04 40.59
N GLY A 685 14.11 -29.92 40.71
CA GLY A 685 14.23 -31.19 41.42
C GLY A 685 15.07 -32.25 40.71
N ARG A 686 15.13 -32.23 39.37
CA ARG A 686 15.83 -33.24 38.55
C ARG A 686 17.19 -32.80 37.98
N THR A 687 17.48 -31.50 38.01
CA THR A 687 18.71 -30.91 37.44
C THR A 687 19.63 -30.38 38.55
N PRO A 688 20.73 -31.08 38.88
CA PRO A 688 21.67 -30.63 39.91
C PRO A 688 22.26 -29.25 39.59
N GLY A 689 22.18 -28.31 40.53
CA GLY A 689 22.69 -26.95 40.37
C GLY A 689 21.66 -25.90 39.93
N VAL A 690 20.43 -26.32 39.59
CA VAL A 690 19.30 -25.41 39.35
C VAL A 690 18.54 -25.15 40.66
N ALA A 691 18.29 -23.89 40.97
CA ALA A 691 17.45 -23.47 42.09
C ALA A 691 16.31 -22.57 41.60
N PHE A 692 15.10 -22.80 42.11
CA PHE A 692 13.91 -22.03 41.76
C PHE A 692 13.25 -21.45 43.02
N ARG A 693 12.91 -20.17 42.96
CA ARG A 693 12.15 -19.46 43.99
C ARG A 693 11.02 -18.66 43.34
N LEU A 694 9.81 -18.83 43.87
CA LEU A 694 8.65 -18.02 43.52
C LEU A 694 8.36 -17.05 44.67
N ARG A 695 8.19 -15.77 44.32
CA ARG A 695 7.79 -14.71 45.24
C ARG A 695 6.43 -14.17 44.83
N GLU A 696 5.46 -14.30 45.71
CA GLU A 696 4.15 -13.69 45.53
C GLU A 696 4.17 -12.26 46.09
N THR A 697 4.33 -11.26 45.23
CA THR A 697 4.67 -9.91 45.67
C THR A 697 3.56 -9.19 46.43
N ARG A 698 2.30 -9.64 46.32
CA ARG A 698 1.17 -9.06 47.08
C ARG A 698 1.11 -9.54 48.52
N THR A 699 1.62 -10.74 48.81
CA THR A 699 1.59 -11.33 50.16
C THR A 699 2.96 -11.24 50.84
N GLN A 700 4.04 -11.37 50.08
CA GLN A 700 5.42 -11.42 50.59
C GLN A 700 6.22 -10.13 50.31
N GLY A 701 5.62 -9.12 49.68
CA GLY A 701 6.32 -7.90 49.26
C GLY A 701 7.24 -8.09 48.05
N ARG A 702 7.87 -6.99 47.60
CA ARG A 702 8.87 -7.01 46.52
C ARG A 702 10.23 -7.43 47.07
N ILE A 703 11.11 -7.95 46.21
CA ILE A 703 12.48 -8.33 46.59
C ILE A 703 13.24 -7.12 47.15
N SER A 704 13.82 -7.24 48.35
CA SER A 704 14.54 -6.14 49.01
C SER A 704 16.03 -6.13 48.66
N ARG A 705 16.70 -5.00 48.96
CA ARG A 705 18.14 -4.84 48.80
C ARG A 705 18.92 -5.82 49.68
N GLU A 706 18.48 -5.98 50.93
CA GLU A 706 19.10 -6.86 51.92
C GLU A 706 19.01 -8.32 51.46
N GLU A 707 17.84 -8.73 50.93
CA GLU A 707 17.66 -10.07 50.39
C GLU A 707 18.57 -10.35 49.19
N VAL A 708 18.79 -9.38 48.31
CA VAL A 708 19.71 -9.54 47.17
C VAL A 708 21.15 -9.65 47.63
N ALA A 709 21.58 -8.82 48.59
CA ALA A 709 22.93 -8.86 49.15
C ALA A 709 23.22 -10.16 49.91
N GLU A 710 22.25 -10.67 50.67
CA GLU A 710 22.37 -11.93 51.41
C GLU A 710 22.37 -13.15 50.49
N ARG A 711 21.45 -13.19 49.51
CA ARG A 711 21.15 -14.42 48.75
C ARG A 711 21.90 -14.52 47.42
N TYR A 712 22.29 -13.39 46.84
CA TYR A 712 22.91 -13.32 45.52
C TYR A 712 24.23 -12.53 45.55
N PRO A 713 25.21 -12.87 46.43
CA PRO A 713 26.50 -12.19 46.44
C PRO A 713 27.28 -12.48 45.14
N TYR A 714 28.04 -11.48 44.68
CA TYR A 714 28.86 -11.59 43.47
C TYR A 714 30.01 -12.59 43.64
N GLU A 715 30.20 -13.43 42.63
CA GLU A 715 31.37 -14.30 42.45
C GLU A 715 32.04 -13.95 41.11
N PRO A 716 33.39 -13.88 41.04
CA PRO A 716 34.08 -13.68 39.77
C PRO A 716 33.64 -14.67 38.70
N GLY A 717 33.21 -14.16 37.55
CA GLY A 717 32.70 -14.97 36.43
C GLY A 717 31.21 -15.34 36.50
N ALA A 718 30.46 -14.86 37.50
CA ALA A 718 29.00 -14.98 37.54
C ALA A 718 28.32 -13.95 36.62
N ARG A 719 27.11 -14.28 36.14
CA ARG A 719 26.26 -13.37 35.34
C ARG A 719 24.87 -13.25 35.97
N ALA A 720 24.36 -12.02 36.06
CA ALA A 720 23.00 -11.73 36.46
C ALA A 720 22.17 -11.38 35.21
N LEU A 721 21.05 -12.07 35.03
CA LEU A 721 20.10 -11.81 33.96
C LEU A 721 18.82 -11.26 34.57
N VAL A 722 18.39 -10.08 34.14
CA VAL A 722 17.23 -9.41 34.73
C VAL A 722 16.22 -9.11 33.63
N CYS A 723 15.00 -9.62 33.77
CA CYS A 723 13.93 -9.46 32.79
C CYS A 723 12.57 -9.28 33.48
N GLY A 724 11.85 -8.20 33.15
CA GLY A 724 10.55 -7.91 33.75
C GLY A 724 10.10 -6.47 33.45
N PRO A 725 9.05 -5.97 34.13
CA PRO A 725 8.64 -4.57 34.01
C PRO A 725 9.79 -3.60 34.34
N GLU A 726 9.82 -2.44 33.70
CA GLU A 726 10.90 -1.45 33.82
C GLU A 726 11.20 -1.10 35.30
N GLY A 727 10.17 -0.90 36.13
CA GLY A 727 10.32 -0.67 37.56
C GLY A 727 10.93 -1.83 38.35
N PHE A 728 10.66 -3.08 37.96
CA PHE A 728 11.28 -4.27 38.59
C PHE A 728 12.77 -4.35 38.23
N MET A 729 13.10 -4.19 36.94
CA MET A 729 14.48 -4.28 36.48
C MET A 729 15.35 -3.14 37.02
N GLY A 730 14.79 -1.93 37.14
CA GLY A 730 15.46 -0.78 37.74
C GLY A 730 15.87 -1.06 39.19
N ALA A 731 14.90 -1.49 40.03
CA ALA A 731 15.14 -1.81 41.43
C ALA A 731 16.15 -2.96 41.61
N VAL A 732 15.99 -4.04 40.85
CA VAL A 732 16.90 -5.20 40.93
C VAL A 732 18.33 -4.83 40.53
N ARG A 733 18.52 -4.00 39.50
CA ARG A 733 19.86 -3.53 39.12
C ARG A 733 20.52 -2.76 40.26
N GLU A 734 19.78 -1.85 40.89
CA GLU A 734 20.28 -1.08 42.03
C GLU A 734 20.68 -2.00 43.18
N HIS A 735 19.84 -3.00 43.49
CA HIS A 735 20.13 -3.98 44.54
C HIS A 735 21.37 -4.84 44.21
N LEU A 736 21.55 -5.28 42.96
CA LEU A 736 22.73 -6.04 42.52
C LEU A 736 24.00 -5.20 42.58
N GLY A 737 23.95 -3.94 42.14
CA GLY A 737 25.08 -3.02 42.25
C GLY A 737 25.48 -2.79 43.72
N ALA A 738 24.51 -2.62 44.61
CA ALA A 738 24.76 -2.53 46.04
C ALA A 738 25.30 -3.82 46.67
N ALA A 739 25.05 -4.98 46.07
CA ALA A 739 25.60 -6.27 46.45
C ALA A 739 26.98 -6.56 45.83
N GLY A 740 27.60 -5.58 45.16
CA GLY A 740 28.95 -5.67 44.62
C GLY A 740 29.06 -6.30 43.22
N TRP A 741 27.96 -6.40 42.47
CA TRP A 741 28.00 -6.88 41.08
C TRP A 741 28.56 -5.79 40.13
N PRO A 742 29.55 -6.12 39.28
CA PRO A 742 29.98 -5.25 38.18
C PRO A 742 28.87 -5.03 37.13
N GLU A 743 28.79 -3.83 36.54
CA GLU A 743 27.73 -3.50 35.56
C GLU A 743 27.82 -4.38 34.30
N ASP A 744 29.02 -4.81 33.88
CA ASP A 744 29.24 -5.73 32.75
C ASP A 744 28.84 -7.19 33.07
N ALA A 745 28.60 -7.51 34.34
CA ALA A 745 28.06 -8.79 34.78
C ALA A 745 26.53 -8.81 34.89
N ILE A 746 25.86 -7.66 34.71
CA ILE A 746 24.40 -7.52 34.78
C ILE A 746 23.83 -7.28 33.37
N GLN A 747 23.14 -8.26 32.82
CA GLN A 747 22.46 -8.15 31.54
C GLN A 747 20.96 -7.89 31.74
N ARG A 748 20.39 -7.02 30.91
CA ARG A 748 18.97 -6.63 30.96
C ARG A 748 18.36 -6.70 29.58
N GLU A 749 17.09 -7.08 29.50
CA GLU A 749 16.30 -6.99 28.26
C GLU A 749 14.94 -6.35 28.56
N LEU A 750 14.66 -5.22 27.90
CA LEU A 750 13.42 -4.46 28.03
C LEU A 750 12.55 -4.67 26.78
N PHE A 751 11.31 -5.13 26.98
CA PHE A 751 10.32 -5.22 25.91
C PHE A 751 9.34 -4.05 26.01
N THR A 752 9.62 -2.95 25.29
CA THR A 752 8.66 -1.82 25.16
C THR A 752 7.84 -1.94 23.89
N SER A 753 6.53 -1.81 24.01
CA SER A 753 5.58 -1.70 22.90
C SER A 753 5.32 -0.23 22.56
N ASN A 754 5.88 0.29 21.45
CA ASN A 754 5.36 1.48 20.75
C ASN A 754 5.98 1.66 19.35
N VAL A 755 5.31 1.16 18.30
CA VAL A 755 5.42 1.64 16.91
C VAL A 755 4.10 1.31 16.17
N ASP A 756 3.58 2.24 15.36
CA ASP A 756 2.42 2.01 14.46
C ASP A 756 2.91 1.50 13.09
N PRO A 757 2.14 0.67 12.36
CA PRO A 757 2.56 -0.21 11.26
C PRO A 757 3.26 0.33 10.01
N GLY A 758 3.45 1.64 9.85
CA GLY A 758 3.83 2.21 8.55
C GLY A 758 4.89 3.32 8.58
N GLY A 759 5.37 3.77 9.73
CA GLY A 759 6.43 4.79 9.79
C GLY A 759 6.15 6.16 9.12
N ALA A 760 4.99 6.40 8.49
CA ALA A 760 4.57 7.71 7.96
C ALA A 760 3.04 7.82 7.77
N ILE A 761 2.53 9.05 7.85
CA ILE A 761 1.15 9.45 7.58
C ILE A 761 0.89 9.38 6.06
N ARG A 762 -0.21 8.76 5.63
CA ARG A 762 -0.67 8.82 4.23
C ARG A 762 -2.12 9.29 4.09
N PRO A 763 -2.44 10.00 2.99
CA PRO A 763 -3.61 10.86 2.83
C PRO A 763 -4.84 10.07 2.34
N MET A 764 -6.04 10.58 2.63
CA MET A 764 -7.30 10.11 2.05
C MET A 764 -7.80 11.07 0.95
N PRO A 765 -8.66 10.62 0.02
CA PRO A 765 -8.90 11.29 -1.25
C PRO A 765 -9.77 12.55 -1.12
N LEU A 766 -9.48 13.49 -2.01
CA LEU A 766 -10.11 14.81 -2.16
C LEU A 766 -11.64 14.72 -2.33
N ARG A 767 -12.38 15.43 -1.47
CA ARG A 767 -13.67 16.03 -1.85
C ARG A 767 -13.63 17.52 -1.53
N ARG A 768 -13.83 18.34 -2.58
CA ARG A 768 -14.04 19.78 -2.46
C ARG A 768 -15.44 20.05 -1.91
N GLY A 769 -15.54 20.99 -0.97
CA GLY A 769 -16.80 21.61 -0.56
C GLY A 769 -16.62 22.40 0.72
N GLY A 770 -16.62 23.72 0.63
CA GLY A 770 -16.49 24.61 1.79
C GLY A 770 -17.70 24.56 2.73
N GLY A 771 -17.43 24.79 4.01
CA GLY A 771 -18.43 25.09 5.05
C GLY A 771 -18.59 24.02 6.14
N ALA A 772 -18.32 24.42 7.40
CA ALA A 772 -18.50 23.73 8.69
C ALA A 772 -17.30 22.94 9.28
N ILE A 773 -17.12 23.06 10.61
CA ILE A 773 -16.16 22.31 11.43
C ILE A 773 -16.52 20.82 11.37
N ARG A 774 -15.63 19.96 10.86
CA ARG A 774 -15.88 18.51 10.79
C ARG A 774 -14.62 17.74 11.20
N ALA A 775 -14.75 16.82 12.16
CA ALA A 775 -13.74 15.80 12.42
C ALA A 775 -13.86 14.65 11.40
N ALA A 776 -12.89 13.72 11.42
CA ALA A 776 -13.01 12.49 10.66
C ALA A 776 -14.31 11.75 11.04
N GLY A 777 -15.05 11.24 10.05
CA GLY A 777 -16.34 10.57 10.28
C GLY A 777 -17.56 11.48 10.43
N GLY A 778 -17.44 12.80 10.21
CA GLY A 778 -18.58 13.72 10.20
C GLY A 778 -19.07 14.18 11.57
N VAL A 779 -18.31 13.92 12.64
CA VAL A 779 -18.60 14.36 14.01
C VAL A 779 -18.16 15.83 14.17
N CYS A 780 -18.98 16.65 14.83
CA CYS A 780 -18.63 18.02 15.21
C CYS A 780 -17.94 18.01 16.58
N PRO A 781 -16.65 18.40 16.70
CA PRO A 781 -15.99 18.58 17.98
C PRO A 781 -16.68 19.66 18.81
N VAL A 782 -16.57 19.53 20.14
CA VAL A 782 -17.08 20.54 21.07
C VAL A 782 -16.08 21.68 21.16
N GLU A 783 -16.52 22.90 20.90
CA GLU A 783 -15.70 24.11 21.07
C GLU A 783 -15.83 24.63 22.51
N HIS A 784 -14.69 25.03 23.08
CA HIS A 784 -14.60 25.64 24.40
C HIS A 784 -14.21 27.11 24.26
N GLY A 785 -14.95 28.01 24.90
CA GLY A 785 -14.79 29.45 24.70
C GLY A 785 -13.61 30.11 25.43
N SER A 786 -12.73 29.35 26.10
CA SER A 786 -11.64 29.90 26.91
C SER A 786 -10.49 28.91 27.09
N CYS A 787 -9.27 29.40 27.29
CA CYS A 787 -8.14 28.54 27.69
C CYS A 787 -8.17 28.14 29.18
N ARG A 788 -9.09 28.72 29.97
CA ARG A 788 -9.31 28.35 31.38
C ARG A 788 -10.41 27.29 31.50
N LEU A 789 -10.22 26.39 32.45
CA LEU A 789 -11.21 25.39 32.83
C LEU A 789 -12.46 26.09 33.35
N LYS A 790 -13.62 25.70 32.82
CA LYS A 790 -14.94 26.05 33.37
C LYS A 790 -15.63 24.75 33.77
N PRO A 791 -16.37 24.69 34.88
CA PRO A 791 -17.15 23.51 35.22
C PRO A 791 -18.08 23.12 34.07
N THR A 792 -18.10 21.83 33.72
CA THR A 792 -19.03 21.32 32.70
C THR A 792 -20.44 21.31 33.29
N ALA A 793 -21.40 21.97 32.63
CA ALA A 793 -22.79 21.95 33.05
C ALA A 793 -23.36 20.51 32.96
N PRO A 794 -24.14 20.03 33.94
CA PRO A 794 -24.64 18.65 33.96
C PRO A 794 -25.35 18.22 32.67
N GLU A 795 -26.12 19.13 32.06
CA GLU A 795 -26.83 18.93 30.80
C GLU A 795 -25.89 18.79 29.58
N ALA A 796 -24.67 19.35 29.65
CA ALA A 796 -23.69 19.31 28.57
C ALA A 796 -22.84 18.03 28.59
N VAL A 797 -22.67 17.38 29.75
CA VAL A 797 -21.81 16.17 29.91
C VAL A 797 -22.20 15.07 28.93
N ARG A 798 -23.50 14.84 28.71
CA ARG A 798 -24.00 13.83 27.78
C ARG A 798 -23.58 14.15 26.34
N THR A 799 -23.78 15.38 25.90
CA THR A 799 -23.44 15.81 24.54
C THR A 799 -21.93 15.75 24.30
N GLU A 800 -21.12 16.18 25.27
CA GLU A 800 -19.67 16.09 25.17
C GLU A 800 -19.17 14.64 25.15
N ALA A 801 -19.74 13.76 25.97
CA ALA A 801 -19.41 12.33 25.99
C ALA A 801 -19.74 11.66 24.65
N GLU A 802 -20.91 11.93 24.09
CA GLU A 802 -21.32 11.36 22.80
C GLU A 802 -20.39 11.79 21.68
N ALA A 803 -20.11 13.10 21.57
CA ALA A 803 -19.24 13.65 20.54
C ALA A 803 -17.82 13.05 20.64
N PHE A 804 -17.28 13.00 21.85
CA PHE A 804 -15.96 12.40 22.10
C PHE A 804 -15.93 10.91 21.73
N LEU A 805 -16.88 10.10 22.19
CA LEU A 805 -16.89 8.66 21.94
C LEU A 805 -17.12 8.34 20.46
N ARG A 806 -18.01 9.07 19.78
CA ARG A 806 -18.19 8.92 18.32
C ARG A 806 -16.88 9.18 17.58
N GLN A 807 -16.15 10.25 17.94
CA GLN A 807 -14.86 10.54 17.33
C GLN A 807 -13.80 9.48 17.68
N CYS A 808 -13.73 9.08 18.95
CA CYS A 808 -12.80 8.08 19.47
C CYS A 808 -12.92 6.75 18.72
N TYR A 809 -14.13 6.17 18.67
CA TYR A 809 -14.34 4.87 18.04
C TYR A 809 -14.21 4.92 16.50
N ALA A 810 -14.47 6.08 15.88
CA ALA A 810 -14.20 6.29 14.46
C ALA A 810 -12.69 6.34 14.16
N GLU A 811 -11.91 7.13 14.92
CA GLU A 811 -10.46 7.30 14.69
C GLU A 811 -9.63 6.10 15.17
N LEU A 812 -10.12 5.32 16.14
CA LEU A 812 -9.53 4.03 16.55
C LEU A 812 -9.86 2.88 15.57
N GLY A 813 -10.68 3.12 14.54
CA GLY A 813 -10.98 2.13 13.50
C GLY A 813 -12.00 1.06 13.89
N VAL A 814 -12.78 1.28 14.95
CA VAL A 814 -13.78 0.35 15.48
C VAL A 814 -15.18 0.98 15.62
N PRO A 815 -15.73 1.63 14.57
CA PRO A 815 -16.99 2.37 14.67
C PRO A 815 -18.21 1.50 15.04
N SER A 816 -18.15 0.19 14.78
CA SER A 816 -19.21 -0.75 15.13
C SER A 816 -19.38 -0.95 16.65
N ALA A 817 -18.34 -0.71 17.44
CA ALA A 817 -18.38 -0.86 18.90
C ALA A 817 -18.94 0.38 19.63
N PHE A 818 -19.15 1.49 18.91
CA PHE A 818 -19.63 2.74 19.50
C PHE A 818 -21.00 2.57 20.19
N GLU A 819 -21.97 1.92 19.55
CA GLU A 819 -23.35 1.91 20.03
C GLU A 819 -23.51 1.13 21.34
N GLU A 820 -22.80 0.01 21.50
CA GLU A 820 -22.77 -0.78 22.73
C GLU A 820 -22.14 0.04 23.87
N ARG A 821 -20.99 0.66 23.62
CA ARG A 821 -20.33 1.53 24.61
C ARG A 821 -21.20 2.72 24.99
N TRP A 822 -21.88 3.33 24.01
CA TRP A 822 -22.73 4.49 24.23
C TRP A 822 -23.93 4.19 25.13
N GLN A 823 -24.51 2.99 25.00
CA GLN A 823 -25.59 2.55 25.90
C GLN A 823 -25.11 2.43 27.36
N GLU A 824 -23.93 1.86 27.59
CA GLU A 824 -23.32 1.75 28.93
C GLU A 824 -23.05 3.15 29.52
N VAL A 825 -22.46 4.04 28.73
CA VAL A 825 -22.14 5.41 29.15
C VAL A 825 -23.42 6.19 29.45
N ARG A 826 -24.45 6.08 28.61
CA ARG A 826 -25.75 6.71 28.85
C ARG A 826 -26.38 6.23 30.16
N ALA A 827 -26.39 4.92 30.42
CA ALA A 827 -26.89 4.38 31.67
C ALA A 827 -26.11 4.88 32.89
N SER A 828 -24.78 5.00 32.79
CA SER A 828 -23.95 5.58 33.85
C SER A 828 -24.25 7.06 34.09
N LEU A 829 -24.45 7.84 33.02
CA LEU A 829 -24.80 9.25 33.10
C LEU A 829 -26.18 9.44 33.75
N ASP A 830 -27.17 8.61 33.41
CA ASP A 830 -28.50 8.64 34.02
C ASP A 830 -28.45 8.31 35.52
N ALA A 831 -27.62 7.33 35.93
CA ALA A 831 -27.53 6.88 37.31
C ALA A 831 -26.66 7.77 38.21
N ARG A 832 -25.56 8.33 37.68
CA ARG A 832 -24.48 8.95 38.47
C ARG A 832 -24.13 10.38 38.04
N GLY A 833 -24.70 10.88 36.94
CA GLY A 833 -24.33 12.18 36.36
C GLY A 833 -22.93 12.21 35.72
N THR A 834 -22.21 11.08 35.68
CA THR A 834 -20.86 10.96 35.14
C THR A 834 -20.59 9.53 34.63
N TYR A 835 -19.45 9.31 33.97
CA TYR A 835 -19.00 8.01 33.49
C TYR A 835 -17.49 7.88 33.60
N THR A 836 -16.99 6.64 33.49
CA THR A 836 -15.57 6.33 33.57
C THR A 836 -15.06 5.95 32.19
N HIS A 837 -14.02 6.65 31.74
CA HIS A 837 -13.31 6.33 30.51
C HIS A 837 -12.60 4.98 30.62
N LEU A 838 -12.65 4.16 29.57
CA LEU A 838 -11.73 3.05 29.41
C LEU A 838 -10.30 3.58 29.23
N ALA A 839 -9.29 2.77 29.50
CA ALA A 839 -7.89 3.21 29.37
C ALA A 839 -7.51 3.58 27.93
N ASP A 840 -8.09 2.92 26.92
CA ASP A 840 -7.90 3.29 25.51
C ASP A 840 -8.58 4.62 25.17
N GLU A 841 -9.79 4.85 25.70
CA GLU A 841 -10.50 6.13 25.58
C GLU A 841 -9.71 7.26 26.27
N LEU A 842 -9.14 6.98 27.45
CA LEU A 842 -8.31 7.94 28.20
C LEU A 842 -7.01 8.26 27.45
N THR A 843 -6.36 7.25 26.87
CA THR A 843 -5.13 7.41 26.09
C THR A 843 -5.37 8.19 24.81
N TYR A 844 -6.43 7.83 24.08
CA TYR A 844 -6.86 8.55 22.88
C TYR A 844 -7.23 10.00 23.23
N GLY A 845 -8.03 10.21 24.28
CA GLY A 845 -8.44 11.53 24.74
C GLY A 845 -7.26 12.43 25.12
N ALA A 846 -6.26 11.89 25.83
CA ALA A 846 -5.06 12.62 26.19
C ALA A 846 -4.25 13.02 24.95
N ARG A 847 -4.06 12.10 24.01
CA ARG A 847 -3.38 12.38 22.73
C ARG A 847 -4.13 13.42 21.91
N LEU A 848 -5.45 13.31 21.82
CA LEU A 848 -6.31 14.25 21.13
C LEU A 848 -6.28 15.65 21.80
N ALA A 849 -6.21 15.70 23.13
CA ALA A 849 -6.05 16.97 23.85
C ALA A 849 -4.72 17.67 23.51
N TRP A 850 -3.61 16.94 23.40
CA TRP A 850 -2.35 17.50 22.93
C TRP A 850 -2.46 17.99 21.47
N ARG A 851 -3.07 17.19 20.59
CA ARG A 851 -3.33 17.58 19.20
C ARG A 851 -4.18 18.86 19.08
N ASN A 852 -5.16 19.04 19.97
CA ASN A 852 -6.03 20.21 20.06
C ASN A 852 -5.40 21.40 20.81
N SER A 853 -4.21 21.25 21.40
CA SER A 853 -3.58 22.30 22.20
C SER A 853 -3.07 23.45 21.33
N THR A 854 -3.84 24.54 21.25
CA THR A 854 -3.57 25.67 20.34
C THR A 854 -2.27 26.41 20.60
N ARG A 855 -1.70 26.25 21.80
CA ARG A 855 -0.44 26.89 22.24
C ARG A 855 0.79 26.00 22.14
N CYS A 856 0.68 24.79 21.59
CA CYS A 856 1.78 23.84 21.49
C CYS A 856 2.35 23.81 20.05
N ILE A 857 3.62 24.19 19.90
CA ILE A 857 4.34 24.04 18.63
C ILE A 857 4.76 22.57 18.36
N GLY A 858 4.95 21.77 19.42
CA GLY A 858 5.38 20.37 19.33
C GLY A 858 4.28 19.36 18.93
N ARG A 859 3.16 19.82 18.37
CA ARG A 859 1.98 18.97 18.09
C ARG A 859 2.22 17.85 17.08
N PHE A 860 3.27 17.93 16.26
CA PHE A 860 3.65 16.84 15.37
C PHE A 860 3.84 15.49 16.11
N PHE A 861 4.27 15.53 17.38
CA PHE A 861 4.57 14.33 18.17
C PHE A 861 3.37 13.79 18.98
N TRP A 862 2.16 14.35 18.79
CA TRP A 862 1.00 14.11 19.65
C TRP A 862 0.66 12.63 19.89
N SER A 863 0.84 11.79 18.88
CA SER A 863 0.54 10.35 18.92
C SER A 863 1.53 9.53 19.75
N THR A 864 2.69 10.10 20.10
CA THR A 864 3.75 9.43 20.87
C THR A 864 3.56 9.48 22.37
N LEU A 865 2.55 10.22 22.86
CA LEU A 865 2.30 10.38 24.30
C LEU A 865 2.03 9.02 24.97
N HIS A 866 2.80 8.74 26.02
CA HIS A 866 2.56 7.63 26.93
C HIS A 866 1.64 8.08 28.07
N VAL A 867 0.57 7.33 28.33
CA VAL A 867 -0.43 7.70 29.36
C VAL A 867 -0.41 6.68 30.49
N ARG A 868 -0.17 7.16 31.71
CA ARG A 868 -0.26 6.37 32.95
C ARG A 868 -1.61 6.61 33.60
N ASP A 869 -2.45 5.59 33.59
CA ASP A 869 -3.75 5.61 34.28
C ASP A 869 -3.57 5.25 35.76
N LEU A 870 -3.51 6.27 36.61
CA LEU A 870 -3.36 6.15 38.06
C LEU A 870 -4.58 6.71 38.80
N ARG A 871 -5.77 6.57 38.20
CA ARG A 871 -7.06 7.01 38.78
C ARG A 871 -7.45 6.26 40.06
N HIS A 872 -6.69 5.24 40.45
CA HIS A 872 -6.95 4.45 41.66
C HIS A 872 -6.18 4.94 42.89
N LEU A 873 -5.29 5.93 42.77
CA LEU A 873 -4.51 6.45 43.90
C LEU A 873 -5.34 7.44 44.72
N GLU A 874 -5.21 7.36 46.05
CA GLU A 874 -6.09 8.06 46.99
C GLU A 874 -5.36 8.96 48.00
N THR A 875 -4.05 8.80 48.17
CA THR A 875 -3.26 9.53 49.17
C THR A 875 -2.21 10.46 48.55
N GLU A 876 -1.85 11.52 49.27
CA GLU A 876 -0.83 12.49 48.85
C GLU A 876 0.54 11.83 48.65
N GLU A 877 0.91 10.85 49.50
CA GLU A 877 2.15 10.06 49.38
C GLU A 877 2.20 9.20 48.12
N GLU A 878 1.12 8.47 47.82
CA GLU A 878 1.03 7.64 46.60
C GLU A 878 1.14 8.51 45.34
N ILE A 879 0.47 9.67 45.36
CA ILE A 879 0.55 10.64 44.27
C ILE A 879 1.98 11.14 44.14
N PHE A 880 2.63 11.57 45.22
CA PHE A 880 4.02 12.02 45.18
C PHE A 880 4.95 10.94 44.62
N GLN A 881 4.84 9.70 45.08
CA GLN A 881 5.64 8.59 44.56
C GLN A 881 5.38 8.35 43.07
N ALA A 882 4.13 8.44 42.62
CA ALA A 882 3.79 8.35 41.22
C ALA A 882 4.37 9.50 40.38
N LEU A 883 4.50 10.71 40.94
CA LEU A 883 5.18 11.84 40.31
C LEU A 883 6.69 11.61 40.20
N LEU A 884 7.35 11.04 41.22
CA LEU A 884 8.76 10.67 41.11
C LEU A 884 8.99 9.62 40.00
N GLU A 885 8.15 8.59 39.96
CA GLU A 885 8.19 7.61 38.88
C GLU A 885 7.92 8.23 37.49
N HIS A 886 7.08 9.28 37.41
CA HIS A 886 6.88 10.04 36.17
C HIS A 886 8.21 10.67 35.73
N LEU A 887 8.92 11.32 36.65
CA LEU A 887 10.21 11.96 36.35
C LEU A 887 11.24 10.94 35.86
N ASP A 888 11.34 9.78 36.52
CA ASP A 888 12.29 8.73 36.14
C ASP A 888 12.02 8.21 34.72
N LEU A 889 10.76 7.83 34.45
CA LEU A 889 10.36 7.24 33.17
C LEU A 889 10.40 8.27 32.03
N ALA A 890 10.06 9.52 32.30
CA ALA A 890 10.07 10.59 31.30
C ALA A 890 11.48 11.10 31.02
N THR A 891 12.37 11.13 32.02
CA THR A 891 13.76 11.57 31.86
C THR A 891 14.59 10.55 31.09
N ASN A 892 14.40 9.24 31.33
CA ASN A 892 14.97 8.15 30.53
C ASN A 892 16.47 8.35 30.15
N GLY A 893 17.29 8.72 31.15
CA GLY A 893 18.73 8.93 30.96
C GLY A 893 19.11 10.08 30.00
N GLY A 894 18.19 11.02 29.74
CA GLY A 894 18.36 12.13 28.81
C GLY A 894 17.53 11.98 27.52
N ASP A 895 17.12 10.77 27.14
CA ASP A 895 16.26 10.55 25.98
C ASP A 895 14.78 10.77 26.34
N ILE A 896 14.42 12.04 26.48
CA ILE A 896 13.13 12.48 27.02
C ILE A 896 11.94 11.84 26.27
N ARG A 897 11.06 11.18 27.04
CA ARG A 897 9.83 10.56 26.55
C ARG A 897 8.64 11.44 26.89
N ALA A 898 7.74 11.67 25.93
CA ALA A 898 6.49 12.39 26.19
C ALA A 898 5.54 11.50 27.04
N MET A 899 5.16 11.99 28.22
CA MET A 899 4.34 11.23 29.17
C MET A 899 3.23 12.10 29.75
N MET A 900 2.12 11.47 30.12
CA MET A 900 1.08 12.01 30.98
C MET A 900 0.77 11.02 32.10
N THR A 901 0.51 11.49 33.31
CA THR A 901 -0.01 10.69 34.43
C THR A 901 -1.34 11.25 34.85
N VAL A 902 -2.40 10.44 34.81
CA VAL A 902 -3.77 10.88 35.06
C VAL A 902 -4.24 10.35 36.42
N PHE A 903 -4.57 11.25 37.34
CA PHE A 903 -5.19 10.90 38.63
C PHE A 903 -6.72 10.99 38.53
N ARG A 904 -7.45 10.58 39.57
CA ARG A 904 -8.93 10.50 39.52
C ARG A 904 -9.61 11.87 39.30
N PRO A 905 -10.74 11.91 38.57
CA PRO A 905 -11.55 13.12 38.42
C PRO A 905 -12.54 13.26 39.58
N GLY A 906 -13.16 14.42 39.71
CA GLY A 906 -14.24 14.67 40.68
C GLY A 906 -13.79 14.87 42.13
N GLU A 907 -14.75 14.84 43.05
CA GLU A 907 -14.52 15.10 44.49
C GLU A 907 -14.11 13.84 45.28
N PRO A 908 -13.22 13.95 46.29
CA PRO A 908 -12.45 15.14 46.63
C PRO A 908 -11.36 15.39 45.58
N ARG A 909 -11.29 16.63 45.04
CA ARG A 909 -10.37 16.96 43.93
C ARG A 909 -8.91 16.82 44.30
N ILE A 910 -8.11 16.31 43.37
CA ILE A 910 -6.65 16.31 43.51
C ILE A 910 -6.09 17.54 42.80
N ARG A 911 -5.20 18.27 43.47
CA ARG A 911 -4.46 19.42 42.92
C ARG A 911 -2.97 19.28 43.21
N ILE A 912 -2.16 19.54 42.18
CA ILE A 912 -0.72 19.78 42.31
C ILE A 912 -0.54 21.29 42.18
N TRP A 913 0.02 21.93 43.21
CA TRP A 913 0.14 23.39 43.27
C TRP A 913 1.25 23.89 42.34
N ASN A 914 2.28 23.08 42.12
CA ASN A 914 3.40 23.42 41.27
C ASN A 914 2.95 23.59 39.81
N GLY A 915 3.41 24.65 39.16
CA GLY A 915 3.16 24.87 37.72
C GLY A 915 3.84 23.82 36.84
N GLN A 916 5.01 23.36 37.26
CA GLN A 916 5.73 22.24 36.66
C GLN A 916 6.30 21.35 37.78
N LEU A 917 6.51 20.07 37.49
CA LEU A 917 7.04 19.11 38.47
C LEU A 917 8.46 19.47 38.94
N ILE A 918 9.25 20.11 38.07
CA ILE A 918 10.59 20.59 38.40
C ILE A 918 10.62 22.10 38.19
N ARG A 919 10.89 22.85 39.26
CA ARG A 919 11.10 24.30 39.23
C ARG A 919 12.13 24.72 40.27
N TYR A 920 12.80 25.83 39.99
CA TYR A 920 13.73 26.45 40.92
C TYR A 920 13.02 27.46 41.83
N ALA A 921 13.41 27.53 43.09
CA ALA A 921 12.87 28.47 44.05
C ALA A 921 13.27 29.92 43.74
N GLY A 922 12.47 30.87 44.22
CA GLY A 922 12.74 32.31 44.15
C GLY A 922 12.62 32.95 45.53
N TYR A 923 13.73 33.39 46.10
CA TYR A 923 13.79 33.95 47.45
C TYR A 923 13.89 35.47 47.41
N ARG A 924 13.00 36.16 48.13
CA ARG A 924 13.10 37.61 48.32
C ARG A 924 14.32 37.95 49.19
N LEU A 925 15.17 38.85 48.71
CA LEU A 925 16.34 39.32 49.45
C LEU A 925 16.01 40.57 50.28
N PRO A 926 16.62 40.75 51.47
CA PRO A 926 16.36 41.90 52.34
C PRO A 926 16.62 43.27 51.70
N GLY A 927 17.53 43.36 50.72
CA GLY A 927 17.92 44.60 50.05
C GLY A 927 17.09 45.01 48.83
N GLY A 928 16.01 44.29 48.52
CA GLY A 928 15.25 44.48 47.28
C GLY A 928 15.90 43.73 46.12
N GLY A 929 15.38 42.53 45.80
CA GLY A 929 15.90 41.65 44.77
C GLY A 929 15.42 40.21 44.99
N VAL A 930 15.66 39.34 44.02
CA VAL A 930 15.30 37.92 44.11
C VAL A 930 16.51 37.05 43.84
N LEU A 931 16.75 36.06 44.70
CA LEU A 931 17.71 34.99 44.49
C LEU A 931 17.00 33.76 43.94
N GLY A 932 17.46 33.25 42.79
CA GLY A 932 16.84 32.13 42.09
C GLY A 932 15.90 32.59 40.99
N ASP A 933 14.73 31.96 40.85
CA ASP A 933 13.77 32.24 39.79
C ASP A 933 12.63 33.18 40.25
N PRO A 934 12.56 34.45 39.80
CA PRO A 934 11.51 35.38 40.18
C PRO A 934 10.09 34.93 39.86
N ALA A 935 9.90 34.09 38.84
CA ALA A 935 8.56 33.59 38.48
C ALA A 935 7.96 32.68 39.56
N ASN A 936 8.78 32.10 40.45
CA ASN A 936 8.32 31.13 41.43
C ASN A 936 8.34 31.69 42.86
N VAL A 937 8.54 33.00 43.06
CA VAL A 937 8.60 33.62 44.40
C VAL A 937 7.31 33.36 45.19
N GLU A 938 6.15 33.54 44.57
CA GLU A 938 4.87 33.33 45.25
C GLU A 938 4.72 31.88 45.75
N LEU A 939 5.03 30.90 44.90
CA LEU A 939 4.98 29.48 45.28
C LEU A 939 6.05 29.13 46.33
N THR A 940 7.22 29.77 46.27
CA THR A 940 8.28 29.63 47.27
C THR A 940 7.80 30.14 48.63
N ASP A 941 7.15 31.31 48.66
CA ASP A 941 6.57 31.89 49.88
C ASP A 941 5.49 30.95 50.47
N GLN A 942 4.65 30.33 49.62
CA GLN A 942 3.69 29.30 50.06
C GLN A 942 4.37 28.06 50.64
N ALA A 943 5.41 27.52 49.97
CA ALA A 943 6.14 26.35 50.47
C ALA A 943 6.77 26.62 51.85
N LEU A 944 7.39 27.79 52.02
CA LEU A 944 7.97 28.22 53.31
C LEU A 944 6.88 28.35 54.38
N ALA A 945 5.71 28.90 54.04
CA ALA A 945 4.58 29.01 54.97
C ALA A 945 4.02 27.64 55.39
N LEU A 946 4.12 26.62 54.54
CA LEU A 946 3.78 25.22 54.86
C LEU A 946 4.88 24.48 55.65
N GLY A 947 5.95 25.18 56.03
CA GLY A 947 7.02 24.62 56.85
C GLY A 947 8.15 23.93 56.07
N TRP A 948 8.25 24.13 54.75
CA TRP A 948 9.45 23.74 54.01
C TRP A 948 10.64 24.57 54.54
N PRO A 949 11.79 23.97 54.92
CA PRO A 949 12.93 24.70 55.50
C PRO A 949 13.57 25.72 54.54
N GLY A 950 13.24 25.63 53.25
CA GLY A 950 14.00 26.26 52.18
C GLY A 950 15.20 25.41 51.79
N GLY A 951 15.61 25.49 50.52
CA GLY A 951 16.84 24.86 50.06
C GLY A 951 18.09 25.53 50.66
N GLU A 952 19.24 25.24 50.07
CA GLU A 952 20.55 25.79 50.47
C GLU A 952 20.68 27.31 50.22
N ARG A 953 19.63 27.95 49.70
CA ARG A 953 19.56 29.35 49.28
C ARG A 953 20.55 29.62 48.16
N THR A 954 20.48 28.82 47.10
CA THR A 954 21.25 28.99 45.85
C THR A 954 20.37 29.51 44.71
N ARG A 955 21.00 29.84 43.58
CA ARG A 955 20.30 30.25 42.35
C ARG A 955 19.42 29.15 41.74
N PHE A 956 19.65 27.88 42.10
CA PHE A 956 19.03 26.72 41.46
C PHE A 956 18.62 25.66 42.49
N ASP A 957 17.95 26.09 43.57
CA ASP A 957 17.34 25.19 44.54
C ASP A 957 16.03 24.65 44.01
N LEU A 958 15.82 23.34 44.08
CA LEU A 958 14.57 22.70 43.66
C LEU A 958 13.45 23.04 44.65
N LEU A 959 12.27 23.39 44.12
CA LEU A 959 11.06 23.51 44.92
C LEU A 959 10.51 22.12 45.30
N PRO A 960 9.89 21.98 46.49
CA PRO A 960 9.18 20.76 46.85
C PRO A 960 7.91 20.63 46.00
N LEU A 961 7.41 19.41 45.84
CA LEU A 961 6.10 19.16 45.24
C LEU A 961 5.01 19.32 46.31
N ILE A 962 3.98 20.10 46.02
CA ILE A 962 2.87 20.35 46.94
C ILE A 962 1.59 19.74 46.36
N VAL A 963 1.05 18.75 47.08
CA VAL A 963 -0.14 17.98 46.70
C VAL A 963 -1.27 18.27 47.70
N GLN A 964 -2.49 18.42 47.18
CA GLN A 964 -3.69 18.66 47.98
C GLN A 964 -4.84 17.78 47.48
N ILE A 965 -5.57 17.16 48.42
CA ILE A 965 -6.76 16.36 48.13
C ILE A 965 -7.99 16.93 48.86
N GLY A 966 -8.95 17.45 48.09
CA GLY A 966 -10.15 18.12 48.61
C GLY A 966 -9.79 19.30 49.51
N ASP A 967 -10.52 19.43 50.62
CA ASP A 967 -10.31 20.49 51.61
C ASP A 967 -9.22 20.15 52.64
N ARG A 968 -8.45 19.06 52.44
CA ARG A 968 -7.34 18.72 53.35
C ARG A 968 -6.23 19.78 53.24
N PRO A 969 -5.49 20.03 54.33
CA PRO A 969 -4.30 20.88 54.27
C PRO A 969 -3.31 20.37 53.21
N PRO A 970 -2.74 21.24 52.37
CA PRO A 970 -1.77 20.85 51.35
C PRO A 970 -0.51 20.30 52.01
N ARG A 971 0.08 19.27 51.39
CA ARG A 971 1.30 18.61 51.89
C ARG A 971 2.43 18.80 50.90
N TRP A 972 3.58 19.23 51.40
CA TRP A 972 4.79 19.36 50.59
C TRP A 972 5.67 18.11 50.74
N PHE A 973 6.37 17.78 49.65
CA PHE A 973 7.30 16.66 49.57
C PHE A 973 8.59 17.13 48.91
N GLU A 974 9.72 16.88 49.54
CA GLU A 974 11.02 17.28 49.00
C GLU A 974 11.36 16.49 47.73
N LEU A 975 11.80 17.19 46.69
CA LEU A 975 12.15 16.56 45.42
C LEU A 975 13.59 16.05 45.47
N PRO A 976 13.85 14.73 45.34
CA PRO A 976 15.21 14.20 45.42
C PRO A 976 16.07 14.70 44.26
N ARG A 977 17.21 15.34 44.57
CA ARG A 977 18.11 15.92 43.55
C ARG A 977 18.66 14.86 42.58
N ASP A 978 18.91 13.64 43.04
CA ASP A 978 19.40 12.51 42.24
C ASP A 978 18.39 12.05 41.17
N ARG A 979 17.10 12.37 41.35
CA ARG A 979 16.01 12.08 40.40
C ARG A 979 15.80 13.20 39.38
N VAL A 980 16.52 14.33 39.51
CA VAL A 980 16.40 15.48 38.63
C VAL A 980 17.67 15.65 37.81
N LEU A 981 17.60 15.31 36.52
CA LEU A 981 18.69 15.55 35.59
C LEU A 981 18.79 17.05 35.29
N GLU A 982 19.91 17.67 35.67
CA GLU A 982 20.25 19.06 35.35
C GLU A 982 21.40 19.11 34.34
N VAL A 983 21.31 20.04 33.39
CA VAL A 983 22.33 20.27 32.35
C VAL A 983 23.06 21.57 32.66
N PRO A 984 24.37 21.53 33.00
CA PRO A 984 25.21 22.72 33.09
C PRO A 984 25.32 23.40 31.72
N ILE A 985 25.21 24.73 31.69
CA ILE A 985 25.28 25.50 30.44
C ILE A 985 26.72 25.92 30.15
N VAL A 986 27.24 25.41 29.05
CA VAL A 986 28.57 25.68 28.49
C VAL A 986 28.45 26.11 27.03
N HIS A 987 29.47 26.78 26.50
CA HIS A 987 29.44 27.32 25.14
C HIS A 987 30.57 26.76 24.27
N PRO A 988 30.31 26.39 23.00
CA PRO A 988 31.31 25.74 22.13
C PRO A 988 32.52 26.62 21.79
N ARG A 989 32.37 27.95 21.85
CA ARG A 989 33.43 28.93 21.48
C ARG A 989 33.92 29.79 22.64
N HIS A 990 33.21 29.78 23.77
CA HIS A 990 33.41 30.74 24.86
C HIS A 990 33.50 29.98 26.18
N ALA A 991 34.70 29.50 26.52
CA ALA A 991 34.92 28.67 27.71
C ALA A 991 34.44 29.32 29.02
N TRP A 992 34.50 30.66 29.10
CA TRP A 992 34.04 31.44 30.26
C TRP A 992 32.54 31.29 30.57
N PHE A 993 31.71 30.78 29.65
CA PHE A 993 30.30 30.49 29.96
C PHE A 993 30.14 29.51 31.14
N ALA A 994 31.07 28.56 31.29
CA ALA A 994 31.06 27.62 32.40
C ALA A 994 31.22 28.31 33.77
N GLU A 995 31.94 29.44 33.81
CA GLU A 995 32.16 30.24 35.02
C GLU A 995 30.87 30.94 35.50
N LEU A 996 29.87 31.10 34.63
CA LEU A 996 28.58 31.69 35.00
C LEU A 996 27.76 30.78 35.93
N GLY A 997 28.12 29.50 36.02
CA GLY A 997 27.44 28.51 36.86
C GLY A 997 25.97 28.30 36.49
N LEU A 998 25.59 28.58 35.25
CA LEU A 998 24.24 28.40 34.75
C LEU A 998 23.94 26.91 34.55
N LYS A 999 22.71 26.49 34.88
CA LYS A 999 22.20 25.16 34.60
C LYS A 999 20.70 25.20 34.41
N TRP A 1000 20.13 24.15 33.82
CA TRP A 1000 18.69 23.97 33.73
C TRP A 1000 18.29 22.51 33.80
N HIS A 1001 17.14 22.20 34.38
CA HIS A 1001 16.61 20.84 34.42
C HIS A 1001 16.24 20.33 33.02
N ALA A 1002 16.39 19.03 32.79
CA ALA A 1002 16.22 18.40 31.48
C ALA A 1002 14.75 18.26 31.03
N LEU A 1003 13.82 18.16 31.99
CA LEU A 1003 12.44 17.73 31.74
C LEU A 1003 11.42 18.87 31.97
N PRO A 1004 10.69 19.32 30.93
CA PRO A 1004 9.58 20.26 31.06
C PRO A 1004 8.25 19.52 31.32
N ALA A 1005 7.92 19.30 32.60
CA ALA A 1005 6.69 18.60 32.99
C ALA A 1005 5.67 19.58 33.60
N VAL A 1006 4.62 19.94 32.87
CA VAL A 1006 3.51 20.79 33.33
C VAL A 1006 2.61 20.00 34.28
N SER A 1007 2.20 20.61 35.39
CA SER A 1007 1.44 19.89 36.45
C SER A 1007 0.19 20.57 36.96
N ASN A 1008 -0.06 21.84 36.61
CA ASN A 1008 -1.20 22.61 37.12
C ASN A 1008 -2.38 22.75 36.13
N MET A 1009 -2.32 22.13 34.96
CA MET A 1009 -3.41 22.15 33.98
C MET A 1009 -4.38 20.98 34.20
N ALA A 1010 -5.66 21.21 33.91
CA ALA A 1010 -6.67 20.17 33.89
C ALA A 1010 -6.77 19.52 32.52
N PHE A 1011 -7.02 18.22 32.49
CA PHE A 1011 -7.34 17.47 31.29
C PHE A 1011 -8.86 17.29 31.20
N ASP A 1012 -9.50 17.92 30.21
CA ASP A 1012 -10.95 17.87 29.98
C ASP A 1012 -11.23 16.98 28.76
N VAL A 1013 -11.97 15.89 28.96
CA VAL A 1013 -12.27 14.88 27.93
C VAL A 1013 -13.70 14.37 28.10
N GLY A 1014 -14.50 14.53 27.03
CA GLY A 1014 -15.85 13.99 26.94
C GLY A 1014 -16.75 14.37 28.12
N GLY A 1015 -16.64 15.60 28.63
CA GLY A 1015 -17.41 16.10 29.78
C GLY A 1015 -16.85 15.75 31.17
N VAL A 1016 -15.75 14.97 31.26
CA VAL A 1016 -15.09 14.62 32.52
C VAL A 1016 -13.80 15.42 32.68
N GLN A 1017 -13.63 16.04 33.85
CA GLN A 1017 -12.52 16.95 34.16
C GLN A 1017 -11.55 16.33 35.16
N TYR A 1018 -10.32 16.08 34.72
CA TYR A 1018 -9.21 15.58 35.52
C TYR A 1018 -8.35 16.77 35.97
N THR A 1019 -8.46 17.18 37.23
CA THR A 1019 -7.81 18.41 37.77
C THR A 1019 -6.33 18.22 38.09
N ALA A 1020 -5.84 16.98 38.12
CA ALA A 1020 -4.44 16.63 38.25
C ALA A 1020 -4.07 15.58 37.18
N ALA A 1021 -3.44 16.06 36.11
CA ALA A 1021 -2.97 15.22 35.03
C ALA A 1021 -1.61 15.72 34.50
N PRO A 1022 -0.52 15.66 35.29
CA PRO A 1022 0.78 16.19 34.86
C PRO A 1022 1.29 15.50 33.60
N PHE A 1023 1.88 16.29 32.71
CA PHE A 1023 2.39 15.83 31.42
C PHE A 1023 3.66 16.56 31.01
N ASN A 1024 4.48 15.91 30.18
CA ASN A 1024 5.70 16.48 29.65
C ASN A 1024 5.84 16.21 28.15
N GLY A 1025 6.57 17.11 27.50
CA GLY A 1025 7.26 16.87 26.24
C GLY A 1025 8.76 16.94 26.46
N PHE A 1026 9.47 17.51 25.48
CA PHE A 1026 10.87 17.89 25.61
C PHE A 1026 11.01 19.38 25.29
N TYR A 1027 12.13 19.99 25.70
CA TYR A 1027 12.34 21.43 25.53
C TYR A 1027 12.56 21.82 24.07
N MET A 1028 12.01 22.98 23.70
CA MET A 1028 12.54 23.84 22.66
C MET A 1028 13.61 24.75 23.25
N GLY A 1029 14.77 24.88 22.60
CA GLY A 1029 15.93 25.61 23.16
C GLY A 1029 15.60 27.04 23.63
N THR A 1030 14.72 27.74 22.91
CA THR A 1030 14.30 29.11 23.23
C THR A 1030 13.47 29.24 24.50
N GLU A 1031 12.85 28.16 24.99
CA GLU A 1031 12.18 28.18 26.30
C GLU A 1031 13.21 28.45 27.41
N ILE A 1032 14.40 27.88 27.30
CA ILE A 1032 15.48 28.08 28.27
C ILE A 1032 16.28 29.33 27.93
N GLY A 1033 16.85 29.38 26.72
CA GLY A 1033 17.81 30.42 26.33
C GLY A 1033 17.17 31.78 26.11
N ALA A 1034 15.95 31.83 25.56
CA ALA A 1034 15.28 33.08 25.21
C ALA A 1034 14.17 33.53 26.16
N ARG A 1035 13.76 32.68 27.11
CA ARG A 1035 12.77 33.04 28.14
C ARG A 1035 13.34 32.88 29.55
N ASN A 1036 13.68 31.66 29.95
CA ASN A 1036 14.05 31.38 31.35
C ASN A 1036 15.33 32.11 31.78
N LEU A 1037 16.39 32.05 30.96
CA LEU A 1037 17.69 32.62 31.32
C LEU A 1037 17.82 34.10 30.95
N SER A 1038 17.02 34.61 30.02
CA SER A 1038 17.19 35.94 29.43
C SER A 1038 16.13 36.97 29.82
N ASP A 1039 14.88 36.59 30.12
CA ASP A 1039 13.83 37.56 30.45
C ASP A 1039 14.24 38.39 31.69
N GLU A 1040 14.02 39.71 31.64
CA GLU A 1040 14.34 40.64 32.75
C GLU A 1040 13.56 40.29 34.04
N ALA A 1041 12.36 39.71 33.88
CA ALA A 1041 11.54 39.21 34.99
C ALA A 1041 11.87 37.76 35.40
N ARG A 1042 12.98 37.19 34.89
CA ARG A 1042 13.46 35.84 35.19
C ARG A 1042 14.91 35.89 35.67
N TYR A 1043 15.84 35.16 35.04
CA TYR A 1043 17.24 35.16 35.45
C TYR A 1043 18.05 36.33 34.88
N ASP A 1044 17.56 37.06 33.88
CA ASP A 1044 18.20 38.27 33.33
C ASP A 1044 19.72 38.17 33.04
N GLN A 1045 20.14 37.14 32.28
CA GLN A 1045 21.57 36.89 32.03
C GLN A 1045 22.16 37.66 30.83
N LEU A 1046 21.34 38.31 30.01
CA LEU A 1046 21.83 39.02 28.81
C LEU A 1046 22.84 40.14 29.12
N PRO A 1047 22.64 41.00 30.14
CA PRO A 1047 23.62 41.96 30.59
C PRO A 1047 25.04 41.40 30.76
N LEU A 1048 25.15 40.35 31.58
CA LEU A 1048 26.42 39.75 31.96
C LEU A 1048 27.12 39.08 30.78
N ILE A 1049 26.35 38.43 29.90
CA ILE A 1049 26.86 37.77 28.70
C ILE A 1049 27.40 38.82 27.72
N ALA A 1050 26.70 39.94 27.55
CA ALA A 1050 27.15 41.02 26.68
C ALA A 1050 28.46 41.67 27.17
N ASP A 1051 28.61 41.87 28.49
CA ASP A 1051 29.85 42.39 29.08
C ASP A 1051 31.03 41.44 28.82
N ARG A 1052 30.81 40.12 28.99
CA ARG A 1052 31.82 39.09 28.73
C ARG A 1052 32.17 38.91 27.26
N LEU A 1053 31.25 39.24 26.35
CA LEU A 1053 31.48 39.28 24.90
C LEU A 1053 32.15 40.60 24.44
N GLY A 1054 32.27 41.60 25.32
CA GLY A 1054 32.82 42.91 24.99
C GLY A 1054 31.90 43.76 24.10
N LEU A 1055 30.58 43.58 24.22
CA LEU A 1055 29.59 44.33 23.44
C LEU A 1055 29.30 45.69 24.07
N ASP A 1056 29.09 46.72 23.24
CA ASP A 1056 28.67 48.05 23.71
C ASP A 1056 27.17 48.04 24.07
N ARG A 1057 26.87 48.19 25.36
CA ARG A 1057 25.51 48.22 25.91
C ARG A 1057 24.95 49.62 26.13
N SER A 1058 25.67 50.67 25.75
CA SER A 1058 25.28 52.06 26.01
C SER A 1058 24.04 52.51 25.23
N ARG A 1059 23.76 51.85 24.09
CA ARG A 1059 22.63 52.14 23.20
C ARG A 1059 22.01 50.84 22.69
N SER A 1060 20.72 50.88 22.34
CA SER A 1060 20.01 49.72 21.80
C SER A 1060 20.35 49.42 20.33
N ASP A 1061 20.80 50.43 19.58
CA ASP A 1061 21.13 50.34 18.15
C ASP A 1061 22.40 49.50 17.85
N THR A 1062 23.18 49.17 18.88
CA THR A 1062 24.32 48.24 18.78
C THR A 1062 23.88 46.77 18.70
N LEU A 1063 22.59 46.49 18.91
CA LEU A 1063 21.98 45.15 18.89
C LEU A 1063 22.63 44.17 19.88
N TRP A 1064 23.16 44.69 20.98
CA TRP A 1064 23.88 43.87 21.98
C TRP A 1064 22.98 42.80 22.61
N LYS A 1065 21.68 43.09 22.82
CA LYS A 1065 20.71 42.14 23.37
C LYS A 1065 20.52 40.95 22.43
N ASP A 1066 20.36 41.21 21.14
CA ASP A 1066 20.20 40.20 20.09
C ASP A 1066 21.44 39.30 19.98
N ALA A 1067 22.63 39.91 19.95
CA ALA A 1067 23.89 39.17 19.87
C ALA A 1067 24.11 38.26 21.10
N ALA A 1068 23.92 38.79 22.31
CA ALA A 1068 24.02 38.01 23.55
C ALA A 1068 22.97 36.88 23.62
N LEU A 1069 21.75 37.15 23.16
CA LEU A 1069 20.65 36.19 23.13
C LEU A 1069 20.93 35.02 22.19
N VAL A 1070 21.53 35.28 21.02
CA VAL A 1070 21.94 34.24 20.07
C VAL A 1070 23.01 33.33 20.68
N GLU A 1071 24.06 33.89 21.28
CA GLU A 1071 25.13 33.09 21.91
C GLU A 1071 24.61 32.29 23.12
N LEU A 1072 23.69 32.86 23.92
CA LEU A 1072 23.04 32.12 25.02
C LEU A 1072 22.21 30.93 24.52
N ASN A 1073 21.42 31.10 23.45
CA ASN A 1073 20.68 29.99 22.86
C ASN A 1073 21.59 28.94 22.24
N ALA A 1074 22.70 29.35 21.62
CA ALA A 1074 23.73 28.44 21.13
C ALA A 1074 24.36 27.64 22.28
N ALA A 1075 24.63 28.28 23.43
CA ALA A 1075 25.13 27.61 24.63
C ALA A 1075 24.16 26.53 25.11
N VAL A 1076 22.87 26.86 25.21
CA VAL A 1076 21.82 25.91 25.65
C VAL A 1076 21.75 24.70 24.73
N LEU A 1077 21.61 24.92 23.42
CA LEU A 1077 21.52 23.83 22.44
C LEU A 1077 22.78 22.95 22.43
N HIS A 1078 23.96 23.57 22.55
CA HIS A 1078 25.22 22.84 22.63
C HIS A 1078 25.30 21.99 23.89
N SER A 1079 24.95 22.55 25.05
CA SER A 1079 25.02 21.89 26.35
C SER A 1079 24.11 20.66 26.43
N PHE A 1080 22.86 20.80 25.98
CA PHE A 1080 21.91 19.68 25.95
C PHE A 1080 22.36 18.57 25.00
N ARG A 1081 22.92 18.94 23.83
CA ARG A 1081 23.51 17.96 22.91
C ARG A 1081 24.69 17.23 23.53
N GLN A 1082 25.61 17.96 24.19
CA GLN A 1082 26.77 17.38 24.85
C GLN A 1082 26.38 16.44 25.99
N ALA A 1083 25.35 16.82 26.77
CA ALA A 1083 24.78 16.03 27.85
C ALA A 1083 23.90 14.86 27.35
N LYS A 1084 23.72 14.70 26.03
CA LYS A 1084 22.83 13.70 25.40
C LYS A 1084 21.38 13.79 25.90
N VAL A 1085 20.93 15.00 26.17
CA VAL A 1085 19.55 15.30 26.58
C VAL A 1085 18.74 15.78 25.37
N ARG A 1086 17.59 15.16 25.14
CA ARG A 1086 16.69 15.47 24.03
C ARG A 1086 16.16 16.90 24.12
N MET A 1087 16.45 17.69 23.09
CA MET A 1087 16.01 19.07 22.89
C MET A 1087 15.96 19.35 21.39
N MET A 1088 15.12 20.29 20.98
CA MET A 1088 15.07 20.77 19.59
C MET A 1088 15.22 22.29 19.51
N ASP A 1089 15.78 22.77 18.41
CA ASP A 1089 15.80 24.20 18.12
C ASP A 1089 14.46 24.67 17.54
N HIS A 1090 14.26 25.99 17.56
CA HIS A 1090 13.01 26.64 17.20
C HIS A 1090 12.72 26.66 15.69
N HIS A 1091 13.74 26.60 14.83
CA HIS A 1091 13.54 26.48 13.39
C HIS A 1091 13.03 25.09 13.04
N THR A 1092 13.71 24.04 13.54
CA THR A 1092 13.31 22.66 13.29
C THR A 1092 11.90 22.36 13.83
N LEU A 1093 11.55 22.84 15.03
CA LEU A 1093 10.19 22.67 15.56
C LEU A 1093 9.13 23.41 14.76
N SER A 1094 9.45 24.59 14.23
CA SER A 1094 8.55 25.32 13.33
C SER A 1094 8.27 24.53 12.03
N ASP A 1095 9.29 23.88 11.46
CA ASP A 1095 9.13 23.02 10.29
C ASP A 1095 8.27 21.78 10.59
N TYR A 1096 8.43 21.17 11.77
CA TYR A 1096 7.55 20.08 12.20
C TYR A 1096 6.12 20.54 12.43
N PHE A 1097 5.90 21.75 12.95
CA PHE A 1097 4.56 22.32 13.04
C PHE A 1097 3.92 22.49 11.66
N LYS A 1098 4.68 22.94 10.66
CA LYS A 1098 4.20 23.01 9.28
C LYS A 1098 3.83 21.65 8.70
N LYS A 1099 4.63 20.61 8.97
CA LYS A 1099 4.30 19.23 8.60
C LYS A 1099 3.02 18.75 9.28
N PHE A 1100 2.82 19.09 10.55
CA PHE A 1100 1.58 18.80 11.26
C PHE A 1100 0.37 19.48 10.61
N GLU A 1101 0.47 20.77 10.26
CA GLU A 1101 -0.59 21.48 9.53
C GLU A 1101 -0.92 20.81 8.21
N GLU A 1102 0.09 20.39 7.47
CA GLU A 1102 -0.10 19.69 6.21
C GLU A 1102 -0.82 18.34 6.40
N GLN A 1103 -0.43 17.55 7.41
CA GLN A 1103 -1.05 16.26 7.72
C GLN A 1103 -2.51 16.42 8.14
N GLU A 1104 -2.82 17.43 8.94
CA GLU A 1104 -4.18 17.71 9.37
C GLU A 1104 -5.05 18.18 8.20
N ARG A 1105 -4.50 19.04 7.34
CA ARG A 1105 -5.13 19.49 6.09
C ARG A 1105 -5.39 18.32 5.13
N GLN A 1106 -4.44 17.38 5.00
CA GLN A 1106 -4.61 16.15 4.22
C GLN A 1106 -5.74 15.27 4.76
N CYS A 1107 -6.02 15.33 6.06
CA CYS A 1107 -7.16 14.67 6.67
C CYS A 1107 -8.46 15.49 6.62
N GLY A 1108 -8.47 16.63 5.93
CA GLY A 1108 -9.62 17.53 5.84
C GLY A 1108 -9.97 18.23 7.16
N ARG A 1109 -9.02 18.32 8.09
CA ARG A 1109 -9.22 18.90 9.43
C ARG A 1109 -8.54 20.26 9.51
N PRO A 1110 -9.23 21.31 10.01
CA PRO A 1110 -8.61 22.60 10.23
C PRO A 1110 -7.63 22.50 11.40
N VAL A 1111 -6.51 23.23 11.30
CA VAL A 1111 -5.62 23.43 12.45
C VAL A 1111 -5.93 24.76 13.09
N TYR A 1112 -6.28 24.70 14.37
CA TYR A 1112 -6.41 25.88 15.19
C TYR A 1112 -5.16 26.10 16.01
N ALA A 1113 -4.73 27.36 16.12
CA ALA A 1113 -3.52 27.71 16.83
C ALA A 1113 -3.55 29.16 17.34
N ASP A 1114 -2.89 29.39 18.46
CA ASP A 1114 -2.66 30.71 19.03
C ASP A 1114 -1.32 31.22 18.50
N TRP A 1115 -1.35 32.03 17.44
CA TRP A 1115 -0.16 32.50 16.71
C TRP A 1115 0.90 33.09 17.65
N ILE A 1116 0.48 33.82 18.68
CA ILE A 1116 1.34 34.46 19.69
C ILE A 1116 2.20 33.43 20.43
N TRP A 1117 1.70 32.20 20.61
CA TRP A 1117 2.40 31.11 21.28
C TRP A 1117 3.17 30.21 20.32
N ILE A 1118 2.72 30.09 19.07
CA ILE A 1118 3.38 29.23 18.08
C ILE A 1118 4.65 29.89 17.56
N VAL A 1119 4.66 31.21 17.35
CA VAL A 1119 5.84 31.92 16.87
C VAL A 1119 6.90 31.97 17.98
N PRO A 1120 8.11 31.40 17.75
CA PRO A 1120 9.16 31.43 18.76
C PRO A 1120 9.64 32.85 19.09
N PRO A 1121 10.14 33.08 20.32
CA PRO A 1121 10.44 34.42 20.84
C PRO A 1121 11.71 35.07 20.27
N MET A 1122 12.42 34.39 19.35
CA MET A 1122 13.57 34.94 18.64
C MET A 1122 13.54 34.51 17.17
N SER A 1123 14.17 35.31 16.31
CA SER A 1123 14.28 35.03 14.86
C SER A 1123 12.93 34.85 14.15
N ALA A 1124 11.85 35.40 14.68
CA ALA A 1124 10.45 35.08 14.32
C ALA A 1124 10.19 35.04 12.79
N SER A 1125 10.51 36.12 12.07
CA SER A 1125 10.24 36.25 10.64
C SER A 1125 11.08 35.34 9.73
N THR A 1126 12.09 34.64 10.28
CA THR A 1126 12.88 33.65 9.53
C THR A 1126 12.17 32.30 9.40
N MET A 1127 11.06 32.09 10.13
CA MET A 1127 10.35 30.81 10.19
C MET A 1127 8.99 30.89 9.49
N ALA A 1128 8.59 29.79 8.84
CA ALA A 1128 7.34 29.73 8.09
C ALA A 1128 6.09 30.01 8.94
N VAL A 1129 6.11 29.64 10.23
CA VAL A 1129 4.99 29.84 11.16
C VAL A 1129 4.67 31.33 11.40
N PHE A 1130 5.65 32.23 11.26
CA PHE A 1130 5.40 33.67 11.37
C PHE A 1130 4.50 34.19 10.25
N HIS A 1131 4.69 33.69 9.03
CA HIS A 1131 3.98 34.13 7.81
C HIS A 1131 2.64 33.43 7.62
N THR A 1132 2.11 32.77 8.65
CA THR A 1132 0.90 31.94 8.56
C THR A 1132 -0.22 32.55 9.37
N ASP A 1133 -1.34 32.83 8.72
CA ASP A 1133 -2.57 33.21 9.41
C ASP A 1133 -3.15 32.00 10.13
N MET A 1134 -3.31 32.10 11.45
CA MET A 1134 -3.81 31.01 12.30
C MET A 1134 -5.08 31.45 13.02
N GLU A 1135 -6.14 30.65 12.89
CA GLU A 1135 -7.38 30.84 13.64
C GLU A 1135 -7.24 30.18 15.02
N ASN A 1136 -7.55 30.92 16.10
CA ASN A 1136 -7.44 30.40 17.46
C ASN A 1136 -8.82 29.95 17.99
N ARG A 1137 -9.10 28.66 17.88
CA ARG A 1137 -10.30 28.01 18.43
C ARG A 1137 -9.91 26.84 19.30
N ILE A 1138 -10.49 26.77 20.49
CA ILE A 1138 -10.15 25.78 21.49
C ILE A 1138 -11.16 24.65 21.40
N LEU A 1139 -10.73 23.46 21.00
CA LEU A 1139 -11.58 22.28 20.90
C LEU A 1139 -11.40 21.38 22.12
N LYS A 1140 -12.44 20.65 22.52
CA LYS A 1140 -12.36 19.54 23.48
C LYS A 1140 -12.23 18.20 22.74
N PRO A 1141 -11.48 17.22 23.28
CA PRO A 1141 -10.68 17.26 24.52
C PRO A 1141 -9.53 18.28 24.47
N ASN A 1142 -9.13 18.84 25.62
CA ASN A 1142 -8.00 19.78 25.73
C ASN A 1142 -7.34 19.79 27.12
N TYR A 1143 -6.19 20.47 27.20
CA TYR A 1143 -5.55 20.85 28.45
C TYR A 1143 -5.86 22.31 28.78
N LEU A 1144 -6.44 22.57 29.95
CA LEU A 1144 -6.98 23.87 30.31
C LEU A 1144 -6.35 24.41 31.60
N TYR A 1145 -6.13 25.72 31.65
CA TYR A 1145 -5.58 26.39 32.84
C TYR A 1145 -6.58 26.37 33.99
N GLN A 1146 -6.07 26.23 35.20
CA GLN A 1146 -6.85 26.29 36.44
C GLN A 1146 -6.40 27.49 37.27
N ASP A 1147 -7.25 27.95 38.17
CA ASP A 1147 -6.85 28.96 39.15
C ASP A 1147 -5.97 28.34 40.23
N ASP A 1148 -4.97 29.09 40.70
CA ASP A 1148 -4.04 28.64 41.74
C ASP A 1148 -4.81 28.29 43.02
N PRO A 1149 -4.61 27.10 43.63
CA PRO A 1149 -5.40 26.64 44.79
C PRO A 1149 -5.34 27.56 46.02
N TRP A 1150 -4.24 28.31 46.18
CA TRP A 1150 -4.02 29.21 47.31
C TRP A 1150 -4.56 30.63 47.09
N LYS A 1151 -5.05 30.95 45.89
CA LYS A 1151 -5.68 32.24 45.59
C LYS A 1151 -7.17 32.15 45.84
N ALA A 1152 -7.75 33.22 46.38
CA ALA A 1152 -9.20 33.35 46.45
C ALA A 1152 -9.79 33.22 45.02
N PRO A 1153 -10.95 32.56 44.85
CA PRO A 1153 -11.62 32.47 43.55
C PRO A 1153 -11.81 33.86 42.97
N LYS A 1154 -11.32 34.12 41.75
CA LYS A 1154 -11.53 35.41 41.08
C LYS A 1154 -12.99 35.50 40.62
N GLY A 1155 -13.83 36.15 41.42
CA GLY A 1155 -15.24 36.39 41.14
C GLY A 1155 -16.16 35.49 41.97
N SER A 1156 -16.53 35.97 43.14
CA SER A 1156 -17.84 35.70 43.76
C SER A 1156 -18.89 36.60 43.13
#